data_AF-A0A7W5XYN0-F1
#
_entry.id   AF-A0A7W5XYN0-F1
#
_cell.length_a   1.000
_cell.length_b   1.000
_cell.length_c   1.000
_cell.angle_alpha   90.00
_cell.angle_beta   90.00
_cell.angle_gamma   90.00
#
_symmetry.space_group_name_H-M   'P 1'
#
loop_
_entity.id
_entity.type
_entity.pdbx_description
1 polymer ?
#
loop_
_entity_poly.entity_id
_entity_poly.type
_entity_poly.pdbx_seq_one_letter_code
_entity_poly.pdbx_strand_id
1 'polypeptide(L)'
;MGAADGVVSWGNGPLSRLARLYAQVLRLPFWTVEGGFLQSTGPDAASPISVIADDLGIHFSARQPSRLEALLQDASSDADVRRARDLRRWINRERLSQDGHVPEGTFRLRRSRRRRILLVDEVVGNSAVESAGANAETFARMWTAALAEANADIIVKCHPDVVAGRARGFLQPLARTVDVQFVDKAISTHSLLDMVDEVWTVSSQLGLEALLREIPVVTFGMPAYAGWGLTADRAEGTVAATARSRRGRNVSIDEFAAASFFQYSRYVDPVSRSPITAEQAVERLLEWRARARSLTGRYLCVNFSLHKRAVMRRYLSSPRSQVHFANNPSASEIQSADTIVLWGNAPAPEEGVLWKNGKRLPVMRVEDGFIRSSGLGSSLVPPSSLCFDEEGIYFDASAPSQLETILNRTNFDDALLERAQRLRQAIVSMGITKYNLPPQPAPDYRALAEGRTIVLVAGQVPNDASLRFGMASHSSDIELLRAVRRARPKAFIVYKQHPDLLAKATGRHPTPSPPAEAADLVIGNVDLGNLLSVVDEVHVATSQIGFEALLRERPVWCHGLPFYAGWGLTHDAVVSLRRKRVLTLDALVAGTLILYPRYWSNITNLPCEAEDVVAELYRSRQGIAPNPSRRRWLAQAIHMLEARKL
;
A
#
# COMPACT_ATOMS: atom_id res chain seq x y z
N MET A 1 -36.83 -10.71 -12.03
CA MET A 1 -35.51 -10.10 -12.29
C MET A 1 -35.72 -9.09 -13.39
N GLY A 2 -35.34 -7.82 -13.21
CA GLY A 2 -35.45 -6.83 -14.29
C GLY A 2 -34.70 -7.30 -15.53
N ALA A 3 -35.15 -6.89 -16.72
CA ALA A 3 -34.43 -7.16 -17.95
C ALA A 3 -33.05 -6.50 -17.85
N ALA A 4 -31.97 -7.28 -17.91
CA ALA A 4 -30.62 -6.75 -17.95
C ALA A 4 -30.36 -6.10 -19.31
N ASP A 5 -29.74 -4.92 -19.34
CA ASP A 5 -29.39 -4.22 -20.58
C ASP A 5 -28.17 -4.83 -21.30
N GLY A 6 -27.55 -5.86 -20.72
CA GLY A 6 -26.30 -6.41 -21.20
C GLY A 6 -25.76 -7.56 -20.36
N VAL A 7 -24.81 -8.29 -20.92
CA VAL A 7 -24.17 -9.46 -20.29
C VAL A 7 -22.66 -9.25 -20.22
N VAL A 8 -22.07 -9.53 -19.06
CA VAL A 8 -20.63 -9.42 -18.84
C VAL A 8 -20.09 -10.76 -18.36
N SER A 9 -18.96 -11.19 -18.91
CA SER A 9 -18.29 -12.42 -18.46
C SER A 9 -16.77 -12.27 -18.39
N TRP A 10 -16.13 -12.95 -17.44
CA TRP A 10 -14.68 -12.96 -17.30
C TRP A 10 -14.03 -14.03 -18.19
N GLY A 11 -13.06 -13.63 -19.00
CA GLY A 11 -12.28 -14.51 -19.87
C GLY A 11 -13.12 -15.28 -20.89
N ASN A 12 -12.59 -16.41 -21.36
CA ASN A 12 -13.22 -17.23 -22.42
C ASN A 12 -13.52 -18.68 -21.98
N GLY A 13 -13.76 -18.89 -20.67
CA GLY A 13 -14.06 -20.20 -20.11
C GLY A 13 -15.43 -20.77 -20.51
N PRO A 14 -15.77 -22.01 -20.08
CA PRO A 14 -17.07 -22.64 -20.37
C PRO A 14 -18.28 -21.78 -19.96
N LEU A 15 -18.21 -21.14 -18.78
CA LEU A 15 -19.26 -20.23 -18.30
C LEU A 15 -19.39 -18.98 -19.18
N SER A 16 -18.28 -18.45 -19.70
CA SER A 16 -18.28 -17.32 -20.64
C SER A 16 -18.93 -17.67 -21.96
N ARG A 17 -18.72 -18.90 -22.47
CA ARG A 17 -19.41 -19.41 -23.65
C ARG A 17 -20.93 -19.50 -23.45
N LEU A 18 -21.37 -19.97 -22.29
CA LEU A 18 -22.81 -20.01 -21.95
C LEU A 18 -23.40 -18.59 -21.81
N ALA A 19 -22.68 -17.67 -21.16
CA ALA A 19 -23.09 -16.28 -21.03
C ALA A 19 -23.20 -15.59 -22.40
N ARG A 20 -22.26 -15.87 -23.31
CA ARG A 20 -22.29 -15.36 -24.69
C ARG A 20 -23.49 -15.91 -25.46
N LEU A 21 -23.78 -17.21 -25.34
CA LEU A 21 -24.97 -17.81 -25.95
C LEU A 21 -26.26 -17.18 -25.41
N TYR A 22 -26.33 -16.97 -24.09
CA TYR A 22 -27.45 -16.30 -23.44
C TYR A 22 -27.64 -14.87 -23.97
N ALA A 23 -26.57 -14.09 -24.09
CA ALA A 23 -26.60 -12.74 -24.66
C ALA A 23 -27.09 -12.75 -26.11
N GLN A 24 -26.64 -13.70 -26.92
CA GLN A 24 -27.09 -13.87 -28.32
C GLN A 24 -28.58 -14.21 -28.41
N VAL A 25 -29.06 -15.15 -27.60
CA VAL A 25 -30.47 -15.57 -27.57
C VAL A 25 -31.38 -14.40 -27.19
N LEU A 26 -30.94 -13.55 -26.26
CA LEU A 26 -31.70 -12.38 -25.80
C LEU A 26 -31.37 -11.09 -26.55
N ARG A 27 -30.48 -11.12 -27.54
CA ARG A 27 -30.00 -9.95 -28.30
C ARG A 27 -29.47 -8.82 -27.40
N LEU A 28 -28.79 -9.21 -26.32
CA LEU A 28 -28.15 -8.28 -25.40
C LEU A 28 -26.70 -8.02 -25.83
N PRO A 29 -26.19 -6.78 -25.65
CA PRO A 29 -24.75 -6.50 -25.70
C PRO A 29 -23.96 -7.45 -24.78
N PHE A 30 -22.77 -7.86 -25.23
CA PHE A 30 -21.89 -8.76 -24.48
C PHE A 30 -20.50 -8.17 -24.33
N TRP A 31 -19.96 -8.14 -23.11
CA TRP A 31 -18.58 -7.76 -22.84
C TRP A 31 -17.79 -8.92 -22.25
N THR A 32 -16.62 -9.17 -22.83
CA THR A 32 -15.59 -10.04 -22.26
C THR A 32 -14.67 -9.19 -21.39
N VAL A 33 -14.56 -9.52 -20.11
CA VAL A 33 -13.70 -8.83 -19.15
C VAL A 33 -12.44 -9.64 -18.87
N GLU A 34 -11.31 -8.96 -18.74
CA GLU A 34 -10.04 -9.55 -18.31
C GLU A 34 -9.22 -8.58 -17.47
N GLY A 35 -8.13 -9.08 -16.88
CA GLY A 35 -7.09 -8.23 -16.31
C GLY A 35 -6.44 -7.37 -17.40
N GLY A 36 -6.22 -6.09 -17.11
CA GLY A 36 -5.56 -5.18 -18.04
C GLY A 36 -4.06 -5.44 -18.19
N PHE A 37 -3.41 -4.64 -19.02
CA PHE A 37 -1.98 -4.81 -19.36
C PHE A 37 -1.01 -4.44 -18.22
N LEU A 38 -1.49 -3.73 -17.19
CA LEU A 38 -0.73 -3.39 -15.99
C LEU A 38 -1.45 -3.93 -14.75
N GLN A 39 -0.90 -4.95 -14.09
CA GLN A 39 -1.60 -5.66 -13.01
C GLN A 39 -0.95 -5.47 -11.64
N SER A 40 -1.74 -5.70 -10.59
CA SER A 40 -1.29 -5.64 -9.20
C SER A 40 -0.38 -6.81 -8.86
N THR A 41 0.77 -6.52 -8.25
CA THR A 41 1.73 -7.52 -7.80
C THR A 41 1.32 -8.06 -6.42
N GLY A 42 0.88 -9.31 -6.33
CA GLY A 42 0.60 -9.99 -5.06
C GLY A 42 0.30 -11.48 -5.26
N PRO A 43 0.78 -12.39 -4.38
CA PRO A 43 0.57 -13.83 -4.52
C PRO A 43 -0.89 -14.28 -4.43
N ASP A 44 -1.75 -13.48 -3.79
CA ASP A 44 -3.13 -13.84 -3.46
C ASP A 44 -4.09 -12.81 -4.06
N ALA A 45 -4.47 -12.97 -5.33
CA ALA A 45 -5.67 -12.37 -5.94
C ALA A 45 -5.99 -10.93 -5.49
N ALA A 46 -4.98 -10.06 -5.44
CA ALA A 46 -5.21 -8.64 -5.15
C ALA A 46 -6.17 -8.10 -6.21
N SER A 47 -7.11 -7.24 -5.81
CA SER A 47 -8.06 -6.64 -6.75
C SER A 47 -7.29 -5.99 -7.89
N PRO A 48 -7.59 -6.34 -9.15
CA PRO A 48 -6.79 -5.89 -10.29
C PRO A 48 -6.86 -4.37 -10.39
N ILE A 49 -5.70 -3.72 -10.48
CA ILE A 49 -5.60 -2.26 -10.66
C ILE A 49 -6.03 -1.82 -12.06
N SER A 50 -6.02 -2.74 -13.03
CA SER A 50 -6.55 -2.52 -14.36
C SER A 50 -7.40 -3.69 -14.85
N VAL A 51 -8.45 -3.36 -15.59
CA VAL A 51 -9.36 -4.30 -16.24
C VAL A 51 -9.62 -3.85 -17.67
N ILE A 52 -9.91 -4.82 -18.52
CA ILE A 52 -10.37 -4.62 -19.89
C ILE A 52 -11.85 -5.02 -19.96
N ALA A 53 -12.63 -4.32 -20.77
CA ALA A 53 -13.97 -4.74 -21.15
C ALA A 53 -14.10 -4.65 -22.68
N ASP A 54 -14.03 -5.80 -23.35
CA ASP A 54 -14.04 -5.92 -24.80
C ASP A 54 -15.41 -6.41 -25.29
N ASP A 55 -16.06 -5.61 -26.12
CA ASP A 55 -17.40 -5.84 -26.67
C ASP A 55 -17.40 -6.49 -28.07
N LEU A 56 -16.24 -6.72 -28.67
CA LEU A 56 -16.11 -7.38 -29.98
C LEU A 56 -15.60 -8.82 -29.82
N GLY A 57 -14.60 -9.00 -28.97
CA GLY A 57 -13.90 -10.25 -28.78
C GLY A 57 -13.09 -10.21 -27.50
N ILE A 58 -11.79 -10.53 -27.62
CA ILE A 58 -10.82 -10.28 -26.55
C ILE A 58 -9.41 -10.30 -27.16
N HIS A 59 -8.55 -9.36 -26.73
CA HIS A 59 -7.21 -9.13 -27.30
C HIS A 59 -6.32 -10.38 -27.47
N PHE A 60 -6.37 -11.36 -26.57
CA PHE A 60 -5.54 -12.57 -26.68
C PHE A 60 -6.05 -13.59 -27.71
N SER A 61 -7.24 -13.37 -28.29
CA SER A 61 -7.83 -14.27 -29.29
C SER A 61 -7.69 -13.70 -30.70
N ALA A 62 -6.98 -14.44 -31.55
CA ALA A 62 -6.82 -14.09 -32.97
C ALA A 62 -7.97 -14.61 -33.85
N ARG A 63 -8.90 -15.40 -33.28
CA ARG A 63 -9.99 -16.06 -34.02
C ARG A 63 -11.07 -15.09 -34.50
N GLN A 64 -11.19 -13.93 -33.88
CA GLN A 64 -12.17 -12.90 -34.21
C GLN A 64 -11.58 -11.50 -33.92
N PRO A 65 -12.18 -10.42 -34.45
CA PRO A 65 -11.77 -9.06 -34.09
C PRO A 65 -11.88 -8.80 -32.58
N SER A 66 -11.04 -7.91 -32.08
CA SER A 66 -11.11 -7.40 -30.70
C SER A 66 -11.27 -5.88 -30.70
N ARG A 67 -11.75 -5.31 -29.60
CA ARG A 67 -11.80 -3.85 -29.45
C ARG A 67 -10.41 -3.25 -29.53
N LEU A 68 -9.37 -3.93 -29.04
CA LEU A 68 -7.98 -3.49 -29.23
C LEU A 68 -7.57 -3.48 -30.71
N GLU A 69 -7.93 -4.52 -31.48
CA GLU A 69 -7.66 -4.53 -32.93
C GLU A 69 -8.33 -3.34 -33.63
N ALA A 70 -9.56 -2.99 -33.25
CA ALA A 70 -10.27 -1.84 -33.78
C ALA A 70 -9.56 -0.51 -33.43
N LEU A 71 -9.14 -0.33 -32.17
CA LEU A 71 -8.42 0.87 -31.73
C LEU A 71 -7.08 1.05 -32.46
N LEU A 72 -6.41 -0.04 -32.84
CA LEU A 72 -5.14 -0.01 -33.56
C LEU A 72 -5.31 0.26 -35.07
N GLN A 73 -6.51 0.15 -35.63
CA GLN A 73 -6.76 0.57 -37.01
C GLN A 73 -6.63 2.09 -37.16
N ASP A 74 -7.12 2.83 -36.16
CA ASP A 74 -7.10 4.29 -36.14
C ASP A 74 -5.78 4.82 -35.58
N ALA A 75 -5.28 5.93 -36.12
CA ALA A 75 -4.04 6.52 -35.62
C ALA A 75 -4.30 7.21 -34.28
N SER A 76 -3.50 6.87 -33.27
CA SER A 76 -3.51 7.60 -32.00
C SER A 76 -2.97 9.02 -32.22
N SER A 77 -3.43 9.97 -31.40
CA SER A 77 -2.93 11.34 -31.49
C SER A 77 -1.44 11.41 -31.13
N ASP A 78 -0.70 12.36 -31.72
CA ASP A 78 0.72 12.58 -31.37
C ASP A 78 0.94 12.83 -29.87
N ALA A 79 -0.06 13.44 -29.21
CA ALA A 79 -0.02 13.66 -27.76
C ALA A 79 -0.10 12.34 -26.98
N ASP A 80 -1.00 11.44 -27.36
CA ASP A 80 -1.15 10.13 -26.73
C ASP A 80 0.08 9.25 -26.97
N VAL A 81 0.66 9.30 -28.16
CA VAL A 81 1.89 8.56 -28.50
C VAL A 81 3.08 9.05 -27.65
N ARG A 82 3.24 10.37 -27.47
CA ARG A 82 4.28 10.92 -26.57
C ARG A 82 4.05 10.50 -25.12
N ARG A 83 2.81 10.63 -24.63
CA ARG A 83 2.45 10.21 -23.27
C ARG A 83 2.70 8.71 -23.05
N ALA A 84 2.39 7.88 -24.04
CA ALA A 84 2.58 6.42 -23.98
C ALA A 84 4.07 6.06 -23.97
N ARG A 85 4.90 6.77 -24.75
CA ARG A 85 6.36 6.63 -24.72
C ARG A 85 6.92 6.91 -23.33
N ASP A 86 6.47 7.98 -22.69
CA ASP A 86 6.95 8.35 -21.36
C ASP A 86 6.51 7.33 -20.30
N LEU A 87 5.25 6.88 -20.34
CA LEU A 87 4.75 5.80 -19.48
C LEU A 87 5.53 4.50 -19.69
N ARG A 88 5.78 4.10 -20.94
CA ARG A 88 6.55 2.90 -21.29
C ARG A 88 7.98 2.98 -20.74
N ARG A 89 8.66 4.11 -20.93
CA ARG A 89 10.00 4.35 -20.38
C ARG A 89 10.00 4.30 -18.86
N TRP A 90 8.97 4.83 -18.21
CA TRP A 90 8.81 4.77 -16.78
C TRP A 90 8.63 3.32 -16.28
N ILE A 91 7.69 2.56 -16.87
CA ILE A 91 7.47 1.13 -16.56
C ILE A 91 8.76 0.32 -16.71
N ASN A 92 9.52 0.56 -17.79
CA ASN A 92 10.78 -0.13 -18.05
C ASN A 92 11.88 0.24 -17.05
N ARG A 93 12.07 1.54 -16.80
CA ARG A 93 13.06 2.04 -15.84
C ARG A 93 12.81 1.46 -14.45
N GLU A 94 11.56 1.47 -14.03
CA GLU A 94 11.16 0.94 -12.73
C GLU A 94 11.02 -0.57 -12.72
N ARG A 95 11.09 -1.26 -13.86
CA ARG A 95 10.99 -2.73 -13.95
C ARG A 95 9.65 -3.28 -13.43
N LEU A 96 8.53 -2.67 -13.83
CA LEU A 96 7.18 -3.15 -13.49
C LEU A 96 6.74 -4.25 -14.47
N SER A 97 6.47 -5.45 -13.96
CA SER A 97 5.97 -6.61 -14.72
C SER A 97 4.73 -7.22 -14.05
N GLN A 98 3.98 -8.02 -14.80
CA GLN A 98 2.87 -8.82 -14.28
C GLN A 98 3.31 -9.78 -13.16
N ASP A 99 4.55 -10.30 -13.25
CA ASP A 99 5.17 -11.17 -12.25
C ASP A 99 5.95 -10.41 -11.17
N GLY A 100 5.62 -9.14 -10.87
CA GLY A 100 6.43 -8.31 -9.97
C GLY A 100 6.50 -8.77 -8.50
N HIS A 101 5.77 -9.83 -8.12
CA HIS A 101 5.90 -10.52 -6.83
C HIS A 101 7.10 -11.48 -6.77
N VAL A 102 7.66 -11.86 -7.91
CA VAL A 102 8.81 -12.75 -8.02
C VAL A 102 10.09 -11.99 -7.66
N PRO A 103 10.99 -12.55 -6.83
CA PRO A 103 12.21 -11.86 -6.43
C PRO A 103 13.06 -11.43 -7.64
N GLU A 104 13.61 -10.21 -7.57
CA GLU A 104 14.79 -9.88 -8.36
C GLU A 104 15.93 -10.79 -7.89
N GLY A 105 16.37 -11.69 -8.75
CA GLY A 105 17.37 -12.69 -8.44
C GLY A 105 18.63 -12.47 -9.25
N THR A 106 19.79 -12.72 -8.65
CA THR A 106 21.05 -12.86 -9.39
C THR A 106 21.06 -14.21 -10.09
N PHE A 107 20.50 -14.25 -11.29
CA PHE A 107 20.66 -15.38 -12.19
C PHE A 107 21.84 -15.10 -13.14
N ARG A 108 22.68 -16.11 -13.38
CA ARG A 108 23.79 -16.01 -14.32
C ARG A 108 23.54 -16.97 -15.46
N LEU A 109 23.40 -16.41 -16.66
CA LEU A 109 23.49 -17.18 -17.89
C LEU A 109 24.95 -17.60 -18.13
N ARG A 110 25.14 -18.73 -18.82
CA ARG A 110 26.42 -19.17 -19.36
C ARG A 110 27.05 -18.01 -20.12
N ARG A 111 28.34 -17.79 -19.87
CA ARG A 111 29.11 -16.78 -20.61
C ARG A 111 29.20 -17.22 -22.07
N SER A 112 28.77 -16.33 -22.96
CA SER A 112 28.82 -16.53 -24.39
C SER A 112 28.91 -15.17 -25.08
N ARG A 113 29.52 -15.17 -26.26
CA ARG A 113 29.52 -14.03 -27.19
C ARG A 113 28.49 -14.20 -28.30
N ARG A 114 27.78 -15.33 -28.30
CA ARG A 114 26.70 -15.61 -29.26
C ARG A 114 25.47 -14.80 -28.88
N ARG A 115 24.64 -14.58 -29.90
CA ARG A 115 23.31 -13.99 -29.74
C ARG A 115 22.49 -14.86 -28.79
N ARG A 116 21.80 -14.27 -27.82
CA ARG A 116 20.97 -15.00 -26.85
C ARG A 116 19.51 -14.92 -27.24
N ILE A 117 18.91 -16.08 -27.49
CA ILE A 117 17.50 -16.21 -27.85
C ILE A 117 16.75 -16.84 -26.67
N LEU A 118 15.76 -16.11 -26.17
CA LEU A 118 14.89 -16.56 -25.10
C LEU A 118 13.61 -17.19 -25.67
N LEU A 119 13.40 -18.49 -25.41
CA LEU A 119 12.14 -19.17 -25.68
C LEU A 119 11.28 -19.14 -24.43
N VAL A 120 10.04 -18.68 -24.60
CA VAL A 120 9.07 -18.59 -23.50
C VAL A 120 8.21 -19.84 -23.48
N ASP A 121 8.26 -20.58 -22.37
CA ASP A 121 7.36 -21.71 -22.14
C ASP A 121 5.99 -21.22 -21.63
N GLU A 122 4.94 -21.95 -21.97
CA GLU A 122 3.56 -21.67 -21.56
C GLU A 122 2.90 -22.94 -21.03
N VAL A 123 1.82 -22.77 -20.27
CA VAL A 123 1.11 -23.88 -19.62
C VAL A 123 0.27 -24.67 -20.64
N VAL A 124 0.40 -26.00 -20.61
CA VAL A 124 -0.46 -26.91 -21.38
C VAL A 124 -1.91 -26.77 -20.92
N GLY A 125 -2.83 -26.60 -21.88
CA GLY A 125 -4.26 -26.37 -21.61
C GLY A 125 -4.62 -24.90 -21.38
N ASN A 126 -3.67 -23.97 -21.53
CA ASN A 126 -3.97 -22.55 -21.52
C ASN A 126 -4.78 -22.17 -22.78
N SER A 127 -6.02 -21.71 -22.58
CA SER A 127 -6.92 -21.29 -23.67
C SER A 127 -6.39 -20.14 -24.53
N ALA A 128 -5.44 -19.32 -24.02
CA ALA A 128 -4.81 -18.25 -24.79
C ALA A 128 -3.98 -18.80 -25.97
N VAL A 129 -3.30 -19.94 -25.78
CA VAL A 129 -2.52 -20.62 -26.82
C VAL A 129 -3.43 -21.03 -27.99
N GLU A 130 -4.52 -21.72 -27.69
CA GLU A 130 -5.49 -22.16 -28.70
C GLU A 130 -6.19 -20.97 -29.38
N SER A 131 -6.44 -19.90 -28.64
CA SER A 131 -7.06 -18.67 -29.14
C SER A 131 -6.12 -17.88 -30.06
N ALA A 132 -4.81 -17.99 -29.86
CA ALA A 132 -3.77 -17.44 -30.74
C ALA A 132 -3.50 -18.31 -31.98
N GLY A 133 -4.28 -19.39 -32.18
CA GLY A 133 -4.12 -20.29 -33.32
C GLY A 133 -2.96 -21.29 -33.17
N ALA A 134 -2.47 -21.50 -31.95
CA ALA A 134 -1.33 -22.37 -31.67
C ALA A 134 -1.74 -23.63 -30.91
N ASN A 135 -0.81 -24.58 -30.87
CA ASN A 135 -0.97 -25.90 -30.25
C ASN A 135 0.42 -26.47 -29.88
N ALA A 136 0.48 -27.71 -29.39
CA ALA A 136 1.74 -28.37 -29.05
C ALA A 136 2.75 -28.44 -30.23
N GLU A 137 2.28 -28.68 -31.45
CA GLU A 137 3.12 -28.70 -32.65
C GLU A 137 3.76 -27.34 -32.92
N THR A 138 3.07 -26.25 -32.56
CA THR A 138 3.59 -24.89 -32.70
C THR A 138 4.81 -24.66 -31.80
N PHE A 139 4.77 -25.14 -30.56
CA PHE A 139 5.93 -25.12 -29.66
C PHE A 139 7.06 -26.02 -30.17
N ALA A 140 6.74 -27.18 -30.75
CA ALA A 140 7.73 -28.05 -31.36
C ALA A 140 8.42 -27.37 -32.57
N ARG A 141 7.67 -26.67 -33.44
CA ARG A 141 8.24 -25.87 -34.54
C ARG A 141 9.13 -24.75 -34.02
N MET A 142 8.69 -24.01 -33.01
CA MET A 142 9.50 -22.97 -32.35
C MET A 142 10.82 -23.54 -31.81
N TRP A 143 10.75 -24.70 -31.15
CA TRP A 143 11.90 -25.42 -30.63
C TRP A 143 12.87 -25.85 -31.74
N THR A 144 12.37 -26.51 -32.79
CA THR A 144 13.18 -26.95 -33.94
C THR A 144 13.83 -25.77 -34.65
N ALA A 145 13.10 -24.68 -34.87
CA ALA A 145 13.64 -23.47 -35.47
C ALA A 145 14.74 -22.83 -34.62
N ALA A 146 14.59 -22.83 -33.29
CA ALA A 146 15.59 -22.27 -32.40
C ALA A 146 16.89 -23.11 -32.39
N LEU A 147 16.78 -24.44 -32.42
CA LEU A 147 17.95 -25.31 -32.52
C LEU A 147 18.68 -25.21 -33.86
N ALA A 148 18.01 -24.75 -34.92
CA ALA A 148 18.63 -24.50 -36.21
C ALA A 148 19.49 -23.21 -36.25
N GLU A 149 19.37 -22.32 -35.25
CA GLU A 149 20.16 -21.09 -35.15
C GLU A 149 21.59 -21.38 -34.69
N ALA A 150 22.48 -21.68 -35.65
CA ALA A 150 23.85 -22.17 -35.38
C ALA A 150 24.74 -21.24 -34.54
N ASN A 151 24.43 -19.93 -34.50
CA ASN A 151 25.20 -18.93 -33.75
C ASN A 151 24.37 -18.26 -32.64
N ALA A 152 23.46 -19.03 -32.02
CA ALA A 152 22.67 -18.58 -30.89
C ALA A 152 22.89 -19.43 -29.63
N ASP A 153 22.82 -18.77 -28.48
CA ASP A 153 22.65 -19.37 -27.18
C ASP A 153 21.16 -19.47 -26.88
N ILE A 154 20.64 -20.70 -26.86
CA ILE A 154 19.22 -20.96 -26.61
C ILE A 154 18.94 -21.04 -25.12
N ILE A 155 18.01 -20.21 -24.67
CA ILE A 155 17.59 -20.10 -23.27
C ILE A 155 16.09 -20.38 -23.22
N VAL A 156 15.64 -21.26 -22.34
CA VAL A 156 14.22 -21.58 -22.17
C VAL A 156 13.75 -21.11 -20.80
N LYS A 157 12.76 -20.23 -20.74
CA LYS A 157 12.13 -19.79 -19.49
C LYS A 157 10.88 -20.61 -19.21
N CYS A 158 10.93 -21.37 -18.12
CA CYS A 158 9.79 -22.12 -17.62
C CYS A 158 8.72 -21.19 -17.04
N HIS A 159 7.44 -21.49 -17.24
CA HIS A 159 6.33 -20.74 -16.64
C HIS A 159 6.33 -20.85 -15.10
N PRO A 160 6.03 -19.79 -14.33
CA PRO A 160 6.04 -19.83 -12.86
C PRO A 160 5.19 -20.96 -12.25
N ASP A 161 3.99 -21.23 -12.77
CA ASP A 161 3.16 -22.35 -12.29
C ASP A 161 3.76 -23.73 -12.55
N VAL A 162 4.57 -23.87 -13.61
CA VAL A 162 5.27 -25.13 -13.91
C VAL A 162 6.46 -25.29 -12.95
N VAL A 163 7.19 -24.21 -12.66
CA VAL A 163 8.24 -24.18 -11.62
C VAL A 163 7.67 -24.55 -10.24
N ALA A 164 6.47 -24.05 -9.93
CA ALA A 164 5.79 -24.35 -8.69
C ALA A 164 5.13 -25.75 -8.63
N GLY A 165 5.24 -26.55 -9.69
CA GLY A 165 4.65 -27.90 -9.76
C GLY A 165 3.12 -27.93 -9.89
N ARG A 166 2.48 -26.80 -10.21
CA ARG A 166 1.02 -26.68 -10.37
C ARG A 166 0.55 -27.01 -11.78
N ALA A 167 1.45 -27.00 -12.76
CA ALA A 167 1.14 -27.17 -14.18
C ALA A 167 2.26 -27.89 -14.94
N ARG A 168 2.00 -28.22 -16.21
CA ARG A 168 3.01 -28.73 -17.16
C ARG A 168 3.26 -27.71 -18.27
N GLY A 169 4.52 -27.55 -18.67
CA GLY A 169 4.92 -26.67 -19.79
C GLY A 169 5.02 -27.41 -21.12
N PHE A 170 4.94 -26.69 -22.24
CA PHE A 170 5.13 -27.24 -23.58
C PHE A 170 6.61 -27.48 -23.92
N LEU A 171 7.50 -26.55 -23.54
CA LEU A 171 8.93 -26.62 -23.81
C LEU A 171 9.70 -27.35 -22.72
N GLN A 172 9.23 -27.35 -21.47
CA GLN A 172 9.91 -28.01 -20.35
C GLN A 172 10.37 -29.46 -20.67
N PRO A 173 9.56 -30.33 -21.30
CA PRO A 173 10.00 -31.68 -21.66
C PRO A 173 11.10 -31.69 -22.72
N LEU A 174 11.03 -30.79 -23.71
CA LEU A 174 11.97 -30.67 -24.81
C LEU A 174 13.32 -30.08 -24.36
N ALA A 175 13.27 -29.06 -23.51
CA ALA A 175 14.47 -28.39 -22.98
C ALA A 175 15.37 -29.32 -22.16
N ARG A 176 14.82 -30.44 -21.66
CA ARG A 176 15.58 -31.45 -20.89
C ARG A 176 16.32 -32.46 -21.77
N THR A 177 16.05 -32.50 -23.08
CA THR A 177 16.66 -33.49 -23.98
C THR A 177 17.90 -32.98 -24.71
N VAL A 178 18.22 -31.69 -24.59
CA VAL A 178 19.35 -31.02 -25.27
C VAL A 178 20.09 -30.12 -24.28
N ASP A 179 21.39 -29.89 -24.48
CA ASP A 179 22.19 -28.94 -23.69
C ASP A 179 21.82 -27.48 -24.02
N VAL A 180 20.66 -27.04 -23.52
CA VAL A 180 20.23 -25.64 -23.54
C VAL A 180 20.18 -25.07 -22.13
N GLN A 181 20.20 -23.74 -22.01
CA GLN A 181 20.07 -23.10 -20.70
C GLN A 181 18.61 -23.05 -20.26
N PHE A 182 18.22 -23.95 -19.35
CA PHE A 182 16.87 -23.99 -18.81
C PHE A 182 16.74 -23.16 -17.53
N VAL A 183 15.83 -22.19 -17.54
CA VAL A 183 15.52 -21.32 -16.41
C VAL A 183 14.27 -21.83 -15.70
N ASP A 184 14.47 -22.71 -14.72
CA ASP A 184 13.45 -23.39 -13.93
C ASP A 184 13.23 -22.78 -12.55
N LYS A 185 13.64 -21.53 -12.37
CA LYS A 185 13.50 -20.78 -11.12
C LYS A 185 12.50 -19.65 -11.27
N ALA A 186 11.82 -19.32 -10.18
CA ALA A 186 11.02 -18.12 -10.09
C ALA A 186 11.96 -16.90 -10.07
N ILE A 187 12.20 -16.32 -11.24
CA ILE A 187 12.96 -15.08 -11.42
C ILE A 187 12.10 -14.02 -12.10
N SER A 188 12.32 -12.75 -11.75
CA SER A 188 11.68 -11.63 -12.44
C SER A 188 11.98 -11.66 -13.94
N THR A 189 10.95 -11.47 -14.75
CA THR A 189 11.04 -11.32 -16.20
C THR A 189 12.01 -10.19 -16.59
N HIS A 190 12.06 -9.11 -15.80
CA HIS A 190 12.98 -8.01 -16.08
C HIS A 190 14.45 -8.41 -16.00
N SER A 191 14.84 -9.21 -14.99
CA SER A 191 16.23 -9.65 -14.86
C SER A 191 16.67 -10.51 -16.04
N LEU A 192 15.74 -11.28 -16.63
CA LEU A 192 16.05 -12.11 -17.79
C LEU A 192 16.14 -11.30 -19.09
N LEU A 193 15.20 -10.37 -19.30
CA LEU A 193 15.17 -9.53 -20.50
C LEU A 193 16.40 -8.61 -20.65
N ASP A 194 17.06 -8.24 -19.54
CA ASP A 194 18.32 -7.47 -19.60
C ASP A 194 19.50 -8.26 -20.17
N MET A 195 19.38 -9.59 -20.26
CA MET A 195 20.51 -10.47 -20.60
C MET A 195 20.34 -11.18 -21.94
N VAL A 196 19.30 -10.88 -22.71
CA VAL A 196 18.94 -11.57 -23.97
C VAL A 196 18.81 -10.58 -25.11
N ASP A 197 19.06 -11.04 -26.33
CA ASP A 197 19.06 -10.19 -27.54
C ASP A 197 17.77 -10.32 -28.34
N GLU A 198 17.02 -11.42 -28.17
CA GLU A 198 15.77 -11.68 -28.87
C GLU A 198 14.87 -12.63 -28.05
N VAL A 199 13.55 -12.47 -28.18
CA VAL A 199 12.55 -13.28 -27.49
C VAL A 199 11.64 -14.01 -28.49
N TRP A 200 11.48 -15.30 -28.31
CA TRP A 200 10.61 -16.17 -29.11
C TRP A 200 9.46 -16.66 -28.24
N THR A 201 8.24 -16.45 -28.72
CA THR A 201 7.03 -16.76 -27.95
C THR A 201 5.90 -17.24 -28.84
N VAL A 202 4.89 -17.87 -28.23
CA VAL A 202 3.67 -18.27 -28.92
C VAL A 202 2.58 -17.23 -28.68
N SER A 203 2.18 -17.03 -27.42
CA SER A 203 1.13 -16.09 -27.03
C SER A 203 1.42 -15.31 -25.75
N SER A 204 2.58 -15.56 -25.12
CA SER A 204 2.90 -15.03 -23.80
C SER A 204 2.94 -13.51 -23.75
N GLN A 205 2.46 -12.96 -22.64
CA GLN A 205 2.62 -11.55 -22.29
C GLN A 205 4.10 -11.13 -22.18
N LEU A 206 5.00 -12.07 -21.91
CA LEU A 206 6.45 -11.81 -21.85
C LEU A 206 6.99 -11.28 -23.20
N GLY A 207 6.41 -11.70 -24.32
CA GLY A 207 6.74 -11.12 -25.63
C GLY A 207 6.35 -9.64 -25.72
N LEU A 208 5.21 -9.24 -25.16
CA LEU A 208 4.85 -7.83 -25.07
C LEU A 208 5.81 -7.05 -24.15
N GLU A 209 6.20 -7.62 -23.01
CA GLU A 209 7.19 -6.99 -22.12
C GLU A 209 8.56 -6.79 -22.80
N ALA A 210 8.94 -7.67 -23.71
CA ALA A 210 10.14 -7.55 -24.53
C ALA A 210 10.00 -6.42 -25.57
N LEU A 211 8.86 -6.37 -26.27
CA LEU A 211 8.55 -5.29 -27.22
C LEU A 211 8.52 -3.92 -26.55
N LEU A 212 7.92 -3.80 -25.36
CA LEU A 212 7.91 -2.54 -24.60
C LEU A 212 9.33 -2.04 -24.30
N ARG A 213 10.34 -2.91 -24.31
CA ARG A 213 11.77 -2.58 -24.16
C ARG A 213 12.54 -2.51 -25.47
N GLU A 214 11.85 -2.59 -26.60
CA GLU A 214 12.46 -2.59 -27.93
C GLU A 214 13.40 -3.78 -28.16
N ILE A 215 13.18 -4.90 -27.46
CA ILE A 215 13.86 -6.17 -27.73
C ILE A 215 13.14 -6.84 -28.91
N PRO A 216 13.86 -7.32 -29.94
CA PRO A 216 13.26 -8.07 -31.04
C PRO A 216 12.43 -9.27 -30.57
N VAL A 217 11.26 -9.46 -31.17
CA VAL A 217 10.36 -10.57 -30.84
C VAL A 217 9.93 -11.35 -32.08
N VAL A 218 10.03 -12.67 -31.98
CA VAL A 218 9.52 -13.64 -32.96
C VAL A 218 8.30 -14.34 -32.37
N THR A 219 7.21 -14.38 -33.11
CA THR A 219 5.95 -15.00 -32.66
C THR A 219 5.64 -16.24 -33.48
N PHE A 220 5.27 -17.34 -32.83
CA PHE A 220 4.82 -18.58 -33.49
C PHE A 220 3.29 -18.77 -33.39
N GLY A 221 2.62 -18.01 -32.53
CA GLY A 221 1.18 -17.81 -32.53
C GLY A 221 0.81 -16.37 -32.92
N MET A 222 -0.47 -16.02 -32.81
CA MET A 222 -0.97 -14.66 -33.07
C MET A 222 -1.45 -13.93 -31.80
N PRO A 223 -0.57 -13.55 -30.87
CA PRO A 223 -0.94 -12.69 -29.75
C PRO A 223 -1.38 -11.30 -30.22
N ALA A 224 -1.95 -10.49 -29.33
CA ALA A 224 -2.49 -9.16 -29.66
C ALA A 224 -1.52 -8.24 -30.43
N TYR A 225 -0.23 -8.36 -30.14
CA TYR A 225 0.86 -7.55 -30.70
C TYR A 225 1.48 -8.11 -32.00
N ALA A 226 1.09 -9.30 -32.44
CA ALA A 226 1.53 -9.89 -33.71
C ALA A 226 0.73 -9.35 -34.90
N GLY A 227 1.30 -9.35 -36.10
CA GLY A 227 0.63 -8.94 -37.33
C GLY A 227 0.62 -7.45 -37.61
N TRP A 228 1.15 -6.61 -36.71
CA TRP A 228 1.18 -5.14 -36.84
C TRP A 228 2.53 -4.57 -37.26
N GLY A 229 3.47 -5.43 -37.71
CA GLY A 229 4.84 -5.03 -38.02
C GLY A 229 5.76 -4.84 -36.80
N LEU A 230 5.27 -5.13 -35.59
CA LEU A 230 6.05 -5.08 -34.34
C LEU A 230 6.94 -6.31 -34.12
N THR A 231 6.59 -7.43 -34.75
CA THR A 231 7.19 -8.75 -34.52
C THR A 231 7.52 -9.44 -35.83
N ALA A 232 8.49 -10.35 -35.79
CA ALA A 232 8.72 -11.31 -36.87
C ALA A 232 7.73 -12.48 -36.73
N ASP A 233 6.60 -12.40 -37.44
CA ASP A 233 5.50 -13.35 -37.29
C ASP A 233 5.71 -14.64 -38.09
N ARG A 234 6.04 -15.73 -37.40
CA ARG A 234 6.17 -17.10 -37.96
C ARG A 234 4.92 -17.97 -37.74
N ALA A 235 3.82 -17.37 -37.29
CA ALA A 235 2.55 -18.09 -37.12
C ALA A 235 1.96 -18.57 -38.45
N GLU A 236 1.47 -19.81 -38.50
CA GLU A 236 0.96 -20.46 -39.70
C GLU A 236 -0.53 -20.85 -39.54
N GLY A 237 -1.17 -21.22 -40.66
CA GLY A 237 -2.55 -21.71 -40.68
C GLY A 237 -3.61 -20.62 -40.80
N THR A 238 -4.88 -21.06 -40.87
CA THR A 238 -6.02 -20.19 -41.18
C THR A 238 -6.21 -19.07 -40.16
N VAL A 239 -6.05 -19.35 -38.86
CA VAL A 239 -6.19 -18.31 -37.81
C VAL A 239 -5.16 -17.20 -38.03
N ALA A 240 -3.92 -17.56 -38.36
CA ALA A 240 -2.85 -16.60 -38.60
C ALA A 240 -3.07 -15.78 -39.87
N ALA A 241 -3.49 -16.43 -40.97
CA ALA A 241 -3.83 -15.75 -42.21
C ALA A 241 -4.98 -14.74 -42.01
N THR A 242 -6.07 -15.15 -41.37
CA THR A 242 -7.22 -14.28 -41.10
C THR A 242 -6.83 -13.14 -40.16
N ALA A 243 -6.05 -13.38 -39.11
CA ALA A 243 -5.61 -12.32 -38.21
C ALA A 243 -4.74 -11.28 -38.92
N ARG A 244 -3.75 -11.69 -39.72
CA ARG A 244 -2.92 -10.77 -40.50
C ARG A 244 -3.72 -9.95 -41.50
N SER A 245 -4.73 -10.55 -42.14
CA SER A 245 -5.62 -9.81 -43.06
C SER A 245 -6.39 -8.67 -42.38
N ARG A 246 -6.72 -8.83 -41.08
CA ARG A 246 -7.35 -7.76 -40.28
C ARG A 246 -6.34 -6.72 -39.80
N ARG A 247 -5.11 -7.12 -39.52
CA ARG A 247 -4.05 -6.28 -38.92
C ARG A 247 -3.15 -5.66 -39.99
N GLY A 248 -3.72 -5.11 -41.05
CA GLY A 248 -2.98 -4.69 -42.25
C GLY A 248 -2.11 -3.42 -42.12
N ARG A 249 -2.05 -2.81 -40.94
CA ARG A 249 -1.33 -1.56 -40.70
C ARG A 249 -0.05 -1.81 -39.90
N ASN A 250 1.00 -1.07 -40.23
CA ASN A 250 2.20 -1.00 -39.39
C ASN A 250 1.96 -0.05 -38.21
N VAL A 251 2.15 -0.55 -36.99
CA VAL A 251 1.95 0.20 -35.75
C VAL A 251 3.27 0.26 -34.98
N SER A 252 3.63 1.43 -34.48
CA SER A 252 4.79 1.60 -33.59
C SER A 252 4.50 1.10 -32.18
N ILE A 253 5.54 0.77 -31.40
CA ILE A 253 5.35 0.29 -30.03
C ILE A 253 4.68 1.34 -29.13
N ASP A 254 4.93 2.63 -29.39
CA ASP A 254 4.33 3.71 -28.62
C ASP A 254 2.84 3.90 -28.97
N GLU A 255 2.43 3.69 -30.23
CA GLU A 255 1.01 3.65 -30.62
C GLU A 255 0.29 2.44 -30.04
N PHE A 256 0.94 1.26 -30.05
CA PHE A 256 0.39 0.07 -29.41
C PHE A 256 0.20 0.32 -27.90
N ALA A 257 1.20 0.92 -27.25
CA ALA A 257 1.15 1.29 -25.84
C ALA A 257 0.02 2.30 -25.55
N ALA A 258 -0.19 3.29 -26.44
CA ALA A 258 -1.28 4.25 -26.29
C ALA A 258 -2.66 3.57 -26.35
N ALA A 259 -2.88 2.71 -27.35
CA ALA A 259 -4.11 1.94 -27.48
C ALA A 259 -4.32 0.99 -26.28
N SER A 260 -3.28 0.27 -25.87
CA SER A 260 -3.35 -0.73 -24.81
C SER A 260 -3.54 -0.13 -23.42
N PHE A 261 -2.76 0.90 -23.06
CA PHE A 261 -2.74 1.47 -21.72
C PHE A 261 -3.70 2.64 -21.52
N PHE A 262 -4.11 3.38 -22.55
CA PHE A 262 -5.00 4.55 -22.34
C PHE A 262 -6.42 4.35 -22.83
N GLN A 263 -6.61 3.60 -23.92
CA GLN A 263 -7.91 3.49 -24.59
C GLN A 263 -8.62 2.19 -24.24
N TYR A 264 -7.88 1.08 -24.20
CA TYR A 264 -8.43 -0.25 -24.01
C TYR A 264 -8.48 -0.68 -22.53
N SER A 265 -7.44 -0.35 -21.75
CA SER A 265 -7.42 -0.63 -20.31
C SER A 265 -8.19 0.44 -19.52
N ARG A 266 -8.91 0.01 -18.49
CA ARG A 266 -9.55 0.86 -17.48
C ARG A 266 -8.86 0.63 -16.15
N TYR A 267 -8.62 1.70 -15.39
CA TYR A 267 -7.90 1.62 -14.11
C TYR A 267 -8.77 2.07 -12.96
N VAL A 268 -8.65 1.34 -11.86
CA VAL A 268 -9.34 1.63 -10.61
C VAL A 268 -8.33 1.47 -9.51
N ASP A 269 -8.25 2.49 -8.64
CA ASP A 269 -7.46 2.36 -7.42
C ASP A 269 -8.08 1.28 -6.52
N PRO A 270 -7.37 0.18 -6.21
CA PRO A 270 -7.91 -0.91 -5.42
C PRO A 270 -8.32 -0.50 -4.00
N VAL A 271 -7.75 0.58 -3.47
CA VAL A 271 -8.07 1.10 -2.14
C VAL A 271 -9.32 1.99 -2.20
N SER A 272 -9.22 3.13 -2.91
CA SER A 272 -10.30 4.11 -2.92
C SER A 272 -11.51 3.70 -3.76
N ARG A 273 -11.36 2.67 -4.62
CA ARG A 273 -12.33 2.17 -5.62
C ARG A 273 -12.77 3.24 -6.63
N SER A 274 -11.93 4.24 -6.83
CA SER A 274 -12.19 5.35 -7.74
C SER A 274 -11.43 5.14 -9.06
N PRO A 275 -11.95 5.61 -10.20
CA PRO A 275 -11.21 5.60 -11.45
C PRO A 275 -9.89 6.36 -11.31
N ILE A 276 -8.81 5.82 -11.87
CA ILE A 276 -7.50 6.46 -11.93
C ILE A 276 -6.93 6.41 -13.34
N THR A 277 -5.84 7.14 -13.57
CA THR A 277 -5.04 7.06 -14.79
C THR A 277 -4.04 5.89 -14.75
N ALA A 278 -3.48 5.53 -15.89
CA ALA A 278 -2.42 4.51 -15.95
C ALA A 278 -1.17 4.93 -15.18
N GLU A 279 -0.84 6.23 -15.18
CA GLU A 279 0.26 6.82 -14.43
C GLU A 279 0.05 6.66 -12.92
N GLN A 280 -1.12 7.02 -12.41
CA GLN A 280 -1.47 6.82 -11.00
C GLN A 280 -1.46 5.34 -10.61
N ALA A 281 -1.84 4.45 -11.54
CA ALA A 281 -1.71 3.02 -11.32
C ALA A 281 -0.24 2.59 -11.18
N VAL A 282 0.66 3.12 -12.00
CA VAL A 282 2.11 2.91 -11.86
C VAL A 282 2.60 3.40 -10.49
N GLU A 283 2.25 4.62 -10.06
CA GLU A 283 2.62 5.16 -8.74
C GLU A 283 2.22 4.20 -7.61
N ARG A 284 0.95 3.76 -7.59
CA ARG A 284 0.42 2.84 -6.59
C ARG A 284 1.19 1.51 -6.56
N LEU A 285 1.52 0.95 -7.72
CA LEU A 285 2.30 -0.29 -7.81
C LEU A 285 3.73 -0.12 -7.30
N LEU A 286 4.35 1.03 -7.58
CA LEU A 286 5.70 1.33 -7.10
C LEU A 286 5.73 1.46 -5.57
N GLU A 287 4.77 2.17 -4.98
CA GLU A 287 4.65 2.32 -3.53
C GLU A 287 4.47 0.96 -2.84
N TRP A 288 3.54 0.13 -3.34
CA TRP A 288 3.31 -1.21 -2.79
C TRP A 288 4.52 -2.12 -2.93
N ARG A 289 5.22 -2.05 -4.05
CA ARG A 289 6.45 -2.82 -4.27
C ARG A 289 7.58 -2.35 -3.36
N ALA A 290 7.78 -1.04 -3.19
CA ALA A 290 8.77 -0.48 -2.27
C ALA A 290 8.49 -0.96 -0.85
N ARG A 291 7.23 -0.90 -0.41
CA ARG A 291 6.79 -1.45 0.87
C ARG A 291 7.10 -2.94 1.00
N ALA A 292 6.69 -3.77 0.04
CA ALA A 292 6.93 -5.20 0.09
C ALA A 292 8.43 -5.54 0.12
N ARG A 293 9.27 -4.77 -0.59
CA ARG A 293 10.73 -4.93 -0.59
C ARG A 293 11.38 -4.51 0.73
N SER A 294 10.82 -3.52 1.43
CA SER A 294 11.29 -3.10 2.75
C SER A 294 11.07 -4.17 3.83
N LEU A 295 10.14 -5.11 3.59
CA LEU A 295 9.81 -6.18 4.53
C LEU A 295 10.60 -7.45 4.17
N THR A 296 11.66 -7.74 4.92
CA THR A 296 12.49 -8.93 4.68
C THR A 296 12.87 -9.63 5.97
N GLY A 297 13.08 -10.95 5.91
CA GLY A 297 13.57 -11.74 7.04
C GLY A 297 12.49 -12.16 8.04
N ARG A 298 12.94 -12.64 9.19
CA ARG A 298 12.11 -13.20 10.27
C ARG A 298 11.89 -12.18 11.38
N TYR A 299 10.67 -11.69 11.50
CA TYR A 299 10.23 -10.84 12.60
C TYR A 299 9.75 -11.68 13.78
N LEU A 300 10.29 -11.43 14.98
CA LEU A 300 9.78 -11.99 16.22
C LEU A 300 9.04 -10.91 17.02
N CYS A 301 7.71 -10.98 17.02
CA CYS A 301 6.84 -10.10 17.79
C CYS A 301 6.70 -10.64 19.23
N VAL A 302 7.23 -9.91 20.20
CA VAL A 302 7.31 -10.35 21.61
C VAL A 302 6.16 -9.80 22.43
N ASN A 303 5.44 -10.67 23.14
CA ASN A 303 4.37 -10.33 24.09
C ASN A 303 3.18 -9.56 23.46
N PHE A 304 2.87 -9.86 22.20
CA PHE A 304 1.70 -9.30 21.50
C PHE A 304 0.42 -10.08 21.85
N SER A 305 -0.63 -9.36 22.27
CA SER A 305 -2.00 -9.89 22.43
C SER A 305 -2.56 -10.42 21.10
N LEU A 306 -3.51 -11.37 21.14
CA LEU A 306 -4.04 -12.02 19.94
C LEU A 306 -4.56 -11.04 18.88
N HIS A 307 -5.26 -9.98 19.29
CA HIS A 307 -5.74 -8.96 18.36
C HIS A 307 -4.59 -8.20 17.69
N LYS A 308 -3.52 -7.85 18.44
CA LYS A 308 -2.34 -7.21 17.84
C LYS A 308 -1.58 -8.18 16.94
N ARG A 309 -1.59 -9.50 17.20
CA ARG A 309 -0.99 -10.49 16.30
C ARG A 309 -1.61 -10.44 14.89
N ALA A 310 -2.94 -10.34 14.81
CA ALA A 310 -3.63 -10.19 13.52
C ALA A 310 -3.24 -8.88 12.81
N VAL A 311 -3.09 -7.78 13.55
CA VAL A 311 -2.61 -6.50 13.01
C VAL A 311 -1.18 -6.61 12.50
N MET A 312 -0.26 -7.17 13.29
CA MET A 312 1.15 -7.28 12.90
C MET A 312 1.37 -8.13 11.65
N ARG A 313 0.59 -9.20 11.47
CA ARG A 313 0.62 -9.97 10.21
C ARG A 313 0.27 -9.11 9.00
N ARG A 314 -0.73 -8.22 9.10
CA ARG A 314 -1.06 -7.31 7.99
C ARG A 314 0.14 -6.44 7.62
N TYR A 315 0.80 -5.85 8.61
CA TYR A 315 1.84 -4.85 8.36
C TYR A 315 3.23 -5.41 8.04
N LEU A 316 3.56 -6.62 8.52
CA LEU A 316 4.91 -7.19 8.41
C LEU A 316 4.99 -8.38 7.44
N SER A 317 3.88 -8.90 6.93
CA SER A 317 3.89 -9.99 5.96
C SER A 317 4.17 -9.49 4.53
N SER A 318 5.04 -10.22 3.85
CA SER A 318 5.39 -10.07 2.44
C SER A 318 5.90 -11.42 1.92
N PRO A 319 6.07 -11.61 0.60
CA PRO A 319 6.72 -12.82 0.07
C PRO A 319 8.14 -13.07 0.61
N ARG A 320 8.79 -12.05 1.18
CA ARG A 320 10.19 -12.09 1.67
C ARG A 320 10.30 -12.08 3.19
N SER A 321 9.18 -12.07 3.91
CA SER A 321 9.18 -11.99 5.37
C SER A 321 8.34 -13.07 6.04
N GLN A 322 8.73 -13.41 7.27
CA GLN A 322 8.00 -14.33 8.13
C GLN A 322 7.73 -13.64 9.46
N VAL A 323 6.52 -13.79 10.00
CA VAL A 323 6.08 -13.13 11.23
C VAL A 323 5.78 -14.19 12.29
N HIS A 324 6.60 -14.23 13.33
CA HIS A 324 6.48 -15.13 14.46
C HIS A 324 6.05 -14.36 15.71
N PHE A 325 5.35 -15.05 16.62
CA PHE A 325 4.87 -14.49 17.88
C PHE A 325 5.29 -15.39 19.02
N ALA A 326 5.88 -14.81 20.06
CA ALA A 326 6.24 -15.53 21.27
C ALA A 326 5.88 -14.69 22.50
N ASN A 327 5.49 -15.37 23.58
CA ASN A 327 5.33 -14.76 24.89
C ASN A 327 6.52 -15.18 25.74
N ASN A 328 7.27 -14.24 26.30
CA ASN A 328 8.50 -14.48 27.05
C ASN A 328 9.46 -15.46 26.33
N PRO A 329 9.94 -15.11 25.12
CA PRO A 329 10.77 -16.00 24.31
C PRO A 329 12.07 -16.37 24.99
N SER A 330 12.54 -17.59 24.73
CA SER A 330 13.87 -18.06 25.08
C SER A 330 14.97 -17.34 24.27
N ALA A 331 16.21 -17.42 24.75
CA ALA A 331 17.36 -16.87 24.04
C ALA A 331 17.52 -17.47 22.62
N SER A 332 17.23 -18.76 22.47
CA SER A 332 17.28 -19.45 21.16
C SER A 332 16.24 -18.89 20.18
N GLU A 333 15.01 -18.65 20.65
CA GLU A 333 13.96 -18.06 19.81
C GLU A 333 14.32 -16.64 19.38
N ILE A 334 14.83 -15.81 20.30
CA ILE A 334 15.31 -14.45 20.00
C ILE A 334 16.42 -14.50 18.95
N GLN A 335 17.43 -15.35 19.16
CA GLN A 335 18.57 -15.50 18.24
C GLN A 335 18.20 -16.14 16.90
N SER A 336 17.04 -16.77 16.79
CA SER A 336 16.51 -17.27 15.54
C SER A 336 15.86 -16.17 14.69
N ALA A 337 15.55 -14.99 15.25
CA ALA A 337 14.96 -13.89 14.51
C ALA A 337 16.02 -13.07 13.75
N ASP A 338 15.56 -12.32 12.74
CA ASP A 338 16.35 -11.28 12.07
C ASP A 338 16.00 -9.89 12.60
N THR A 339 14.82 -9.71 13.21
CA THR A 339 14.39 -8.45 13.84
C THR A 339 13.44 -8.75 15.01
N ILE A 340 13.69 -8.12 16.16
CA ILE A 340 12.82 -8.19 17.33
C ILE A 340 11.81 -7.05 17.27
N VAL A 341 10.53 -7.35 17.41
CA VAL A 341 9.45 -6.36 17.34
C VAL A 341 8.78 -6.23 18.70
N LEU A 342 8.69 -4.99 19.19
CA LEU A 342 8.14 -4.63 20.49
C LEU A 342 7.03 -3.59 20.33
N TRP A 343 6.02 -3.61 21.20
CA TRP A 343 5.00 -2.55 21.22
C TRP A 343 5.40 -1.41 22.16
N GLY A 344 5.34 -0.16 21.68
CA GLY A 344 5.69 1.05 22.42
C GLY A 344 7.07 0.96 23.05
N ASN A 345 7.19 1.40 24.31
CA ASN A 345 8.43 1.34 25.07
C ASN A 345 8.55 0.08 25.94
N ALA A 346 7.97 -1.05 25.51
CA ALA A 346 8.12 -2.33 26.23
C ALA A 346 9.63 -2.66 26.42
N PRO A 347 10.01 -3.26 27.57
CA PRO A 347 11.39 -3.63 27.83
C PRO A 347 11.92 -4.53 26.70
N ALA A 348 13.11 -4.21 26.21
CA ALA A 348 13.80 -5.06 25.26
C ALA A 348 14.35 -6.31 25.98
N PRO A 349 14.58 -7.42 25.25
CA PRO A 349 15.34 -8.54 25.78
C PRO A 349 16.70 -8.10 26.32
N GLU A 350 17.27 -8.89 27.22
CA GLU A 350 18.61 -8.64 27.75
C GLU A 350 19.62 -8.43 26.63
N GLU A 351 20.44 -7.39 26.77
CA GLU A 351 21.33 -6.94 25.71
C GLU A 351 22.22 -8.08 25.22
N GLY A 352 22.78 -8.91 26.11
CA GLY A 352 23.63 -10.04 25.74
C GLY A 352 22.97 -11.06 24.79
N VAL A 353 21.64 -11.24 24.88
CA VAL A 353 20.89 -12.17 24.01
C VAL A 353 20.68 -11.59 22.61
N LEU A 354 20.66 -10.27 22.49
CA LEU A 354 20.52 -9.57 21.20
C LEU A 354 21.79 -9.63 20.35
N TRP A 355 22.94 -10.04 20.90
CA TRP A 355 24.17 -10.19 20.14
C TRP A 355 24.34 -11.62 19.63
N LYS A 356 24.51 -11.78 18.31
CA LYS A 356 24.76 -13.06 17.65
C LYS A 356 25.83 -12.91 16.59
N ASN A 357 26.86 -13.77 16.64
CA ASN A 357 27.97 -13.76 15.68
C ASN A 357 28.59 -12.36 15.47
N GLY A 358 28.78 -11.61 16.56
CA GLY A 358 29.34 -10.26 16.53
C GLY A 358 28.40 -9.17 15.96
N LYS A 359 27.13 -9.47 15.70
CA LYS A 359 26.13 -8.50 15.25
C LYS A 359 24.97 -8.41 16.25
N ARG A 360 24.57 -7.18 16.55
CA ARG A 360 23.37 -6.92 17.35
C ARG A 360 22.12 -7.06 16.47
N LEU A 361 21.12 -7.79 16.96
CA LEU A 361 19.81 -7.89 16.32
C LEU A 361 19.10 -6.53 16.37
N PRO A 362 18.50 -6.06 15.25
CA PRO A 362 17.65 -4.89 15.25
C PRO A 362 16.44 -5.05 16.18
N VAL A 363 16.09 -3.96 16.87
CA VAL A 363 14.88 -3.87 17.69
C VAL A 363 13.99 -2.80 17.07
N MET A 364 12.81 -3.22 16.61
CA MET A 364 11.80 -2.35 16.02
C MET A 364 10.67 -2.14 17.02
N ARG A 365 10.43 -0.88 17.40
CA ARG A 365 9.31 -0.48 18.24
C ARG A 365 8.12 -0.08 17.38
N VAL A 366 6.93 -0.49 17.80
CA VAL A 366 5.68 -0.27 17.06
C VAL A 366 4.69 0.43 17.94
N GLU A 367 4.05 1.48 17.42
CA GLU A 367 2.99 2.20 18.13
C GLU A 367 1.87 2.61 17.15
N ASP A 368 0.69 2.91 17.70
CA ASP A 368 -0.40 3.49 16.91
C ASP A 368 0.04 4.77 16.19
N GLY A 369 -0.30 4.89 14.90
CA GLY A 369 -0.03 6.10 14.14
C GLY A 369 -0.95 7.27 14.54
N PHE A 370 -0.64 8.45 13.99
CA PHE A 370 -1.32 9.69 14.39
C PHE A 370 -2.76 9.79 13.86
N ILE A 371 -3.07 9.15 12.73
CA ILE A 371 -4.44 8.99 12.20
C ILE A 371 -4.83 7.51 12.34
N ARG A 372 -5.65 7.19 13.34
CA ARG A 372 -5.81 5.80 13.77
C ARG A 372 -7.07 5.13 13.24
N SER A 373 -8.25 5.58 13.64
CA SER A 373 -9.49 4.82 13.41
C SER A 373 -10.76 5.65 13.67
N SER A 374 -11.92 5.11 13.27
CA SER A 374 -13.24 5.50 13.76
C SER A 374 -13.61 4.66 14.99
N GLY A 375 -13.22 5.15 16.16
CA GLY A 375 -13.30 4.43 17.45
C GLY A 375 -11.97 4.31 18.18
N LEU A 376 -12.06 3.96 19.47
CA LEU A 376 -10.91 3.78 20.37
C LEU A 376 -10.26 2.40 20.21
N GLY A 377 -8.97 2.32 20.54
CA GLY A 377 -8.24 1.05 20.61
C GLY A 377 -8.76 0.13 21.72
N SER A 378 -9.24 0.70 22.82
CA SER A 378 -9.93 0.00 23.91
C SER A 378 -11.21 -0.73 23.44
N SER A 379 -11.79 -0.31 22.32
CA SER A 379 -12.94 -0.98 21.67
C SER A 379 -12.53 -2.03 20.62
N LEU A 380 -11.24 -2.43 20.60
CA LEU A 380 -10.65 -3.38 19.65
C LEU A 380 -10.78 -3.00 18.16
N VAL A 381 -10.92 -1.70 17.86
CA VAL A 381 -10.95 -1.22 16.47
C VAL A 381 -9.54 -1.34 15.90
N PRO A 382 -9.33 -2.09 14.80
CA PRO A 382 -8.01 -2.24 14.18
C PRO A 382 -7.45 -0.86 13.76
N PRO A 383 -6.16 -0.58 14.01
CA PRO A 383 -5.56 0.68 13.61
C PRO A 383 -5.38 0.73 12.08
N SER A 384 -5.71 1.88 11.49
CA SER A 384 -5.50 2.18 10.06
C SER A 384 -4.10 2.73 9.78
N SER A 385 -3.32 3.03 10.83
CA SER A 385 -1.90 3.35 10.72
C SER A 385 -1.10 2.87 11.93
N LEU A 386 0.15 2.50 11.70
CA LEU A 386 1.14 2.15 12.72
C LEU A 386 2.48 2.81 12.39
N CYS A 387 3.17 3.29 13.43
CA CYS A 387 4.56 3.74 13.35
C CYS A 387 5.49 2.56 13.63
N PHE A 388 6.58 2.45 12.86
CA PHE A 388 7.62 1.43 13.03
C PHE A 388 8.94 2.16 13.17
N ASP A 389 9.62 2.00 14.30
CA ASP A 389 10.79 2.79 14.65
C ASP A 389 11.93 1.88 15.12
N GLU A 390 13.06 1.95 14.42
CA GLU A 390 14.24 1.11 14.71
C GLU A 390 15.27 1.82 15.60
N GLU A 391 15.07 3.11 15.91
CA GLU A 391 15.98 3.93 16.73
C GLU A 391 15.43 4.13 18.15
N GLY A 392 14.11 4.28 18.28
CA GLY A 392 13.42 4.57 19.53
C GLY A 392 11.91 4.56 19.35
N ILE A 393 11.20 5.54 19.89
CA ILE A 393 9.77 5.74 19.58
C ILE A 393 9.40 7.22 19.80
N TYR A 394 8.53 7.77 18.95
CA TYR A 394 8.28 9.22 18.86
C TYR A 394 7.88 9.93 20.16
N PHE A 395 7.26 9.22 21.12
CA PHE A 395 6.81 9.81 22.38
C PHE A 395 7.88 9.77 23.48
N ASP A 396 8.98 9.03 23.27
CA ASP A 396 10.09 8.95 24.21
C ASP A 396 11.12 10.04 23.89
N ALA A 397 11.11 11.10 24.68
CA ALA A 397 12.03 12.22 24.51
C ALA A 397 13.40 11.98 25.19
N SER A 398 13.57 10.88 25.93
CA SER A 398 14.83 10.55 26.59
C SER A 398 15.88 9.98 25.62
N ALA A 399 15.45 9.44 24.49
CA ALA A 399 16.30 8.86 23.45
C ALA A 399 15.97 9.45 22.06
N PRO A 400 16.87 9.29 21.07
CA PRO A 400 16.53 9.56 19.66
C PRO A 400 15.39 8.66 19.17
N SER A 401 14.68 9.11 18.15
CA SER A 401 13.68 8.31 17.43
C SER A 401 13.86 8.48 15.93
N GLN A 402 13.39 7.50 15.15
CA GLN A 402 13.45 7.60 13.70
C GLN A 402 12.63 8.79 13.19
N LEU A 403 11.56 9.20 13.89
CA LEU A 403 10.85 10.43 13.56
C LEU A 403 11.73 11.68 13.74
N GLU A 404 12.50 11.77 14.84
CA GLU A 404 13.47 12.87 15.02
C GLU A 404 14.52 12.87 13.90
N THR A 405 14.96 11.68 13.45
CA THR A 405 15.88 11.53 12.33
C THR A 405 15.26 11.99 11.00
N ILE A 406 14.02 11.59 10.69
CA ILE A 406 13.26 12.04 9.52
C ILE A 406 13.14 13.56 9.50
N LEU A 407 12.69 14.16 10.61
CA LEU A 407 12.48 15.60 10.72
C LEU A 407 13.79 16.40 10.64
N ASN A 408 14.89 15.87 11.20
CA ASN A 408 16.19 16.52 11.10
C ASN A 408 16.83 16.40 9.72
N ARG A 409 16.74 15.25 9.04
CA ARG A 409 17.60 14.94 7.89
C ARG A 409 16.91 14.99 6.53
N THR A 410 15.58 14.94 6.48
CA THR A 410 14.86 14.93 5.21
C THR A 410 15.01 16.28 4.50
N ASN A 411 15.28 16.21 3.19
CA ASN A 411 15.08 17.33 2.29
C ASN A 411 13.60 17.34 1.87
N PHE A 412 12.82 18.25 2.44
CA PHE A 412 11.41 18.39 2.11
C PHE A 412 11.29 19.23 0.84
N ASP A 413 11.27 18.56 -0.31
CA ASP A 413 11.08 19.22 -1.60
C ASP A 413 9.66 19.80 -1.77
N ASP A 414 9.49 20.65 -2.77
CA ASP A 414 8.24 21.38 -3.01
C ASP A 414 7.06 20.43 -3.23
N ALA A 415 7.27 19.30 -3.93
CA ALA A 415 6.24 18.30 -4.18
C ALA A 415 5.76 17.62 -2.88
N LEU A 416 6.68 17.26 -1.99
CA LEU A 416 6.34 16.68 -0.70
C LEU A 416 5.64 17.70 0.22
N LEU A 417 6.08 18.95 0.22
CA LEU A 417 5.45 20.03 0.99
C LEU A 417 4.03 20.32 0.48
N GLU A 418 3.82 20.37 -0.84
CA GLU A 418 2.48 20.55 -1.43
C GLU A 418 1.55 19.37 -1.11
N ARG A 419 2.06 18.13 -1.16
CA ARG A 419 1.30 16.94 -0.72
C ARG A 419 0.90 17.07 0.75
N ALA A 420 1.83 17.44 1.62
CA ALA A 420 1.58 17.61 3.04
C ALA A 420 0.55 18.72 3.34
N GLN A 421 0.64 19.86 2.63
CA GLN A 421 -0.31 20.95 2.74
C GLN A 421 -1.73 20.50 2.35
N ARG A 422 -1.88 19.81 1.21
CA ARG A 422 -3.18 19.26 0.76
C ARG A 422 -3.75 18.25 1.75
N LEU A 423 -2.91 17.36 2.27
CA LEU A 423 -3.31 16.39 3.31
C LEU A 423 -3.79 17.09 4.58
N ARG A 424 -3.04 18.10 5.06
CA ARG A 424 -3.41 18.92 6.22
C ARG A 424 -4.76 19.61 6.01
N GLN A 425 -4.95 20.26 4.86
CA GLN A 425 -6.21 20.92 4.51
C GLN A 425 -7.38 19.94 4.48
N ALA A 426 -7.20 18.75 3.92
CA ALA A 426 -8.22 17.69 3.92
C ALA A 426 -8.57 17.22 5.33
N ILE A 427 -7.58 16.98 6.19
CA ILE A 427 -7.80 16.60 7.60
C ILE A 427 -8.61 17.67 8.33
N VAL A 428 -8.24 18.94 8.17
CA VAL A 428 -8.90 20.07 8.84
C VAL A 428 -10.34 20.24 8.33
N SER A 429 -10.53 20.30 7.01
CA SER A 429 -11.85 20.55 6.40
C SER A 429 -12.85 19.41 6.64
N MET A 430 -12.37 18.17 6.70
CA MET A 430 -13.17 16.98 7.02
C MET A 430 -13.33 16.75 8.54
N GLY A 431 -12.70 17.59 9.38
CA GLY A 431 -12.75 17.48 10.84
C GLY A 431 -12.13 16.18 11.38
N ILE A 432 -11.21 15.55 10.65
CA ILE A 432 -10.57 14.29 11.05
C ILE A 432 -9.71 14.53 12.30
N THR A 433 -9.74 13.56 13.21
CA THR A 433 -8.97 13.54 14.46
C THR A 433 -8.44 12.13 14.68
N LYS A 434 -7.52 11.89 15.63
CA LYS A 434 -6.97 10.54 15.89
C LYS A 434 -8.02 9.41 15.95
N TYR A 435 -9.08 9.60 16.73
CA TYR A 435 -10.08 8.55 17.04
C TYR A 435 -11.43 8.73 16.34
N ASN A 436 -11.67 9.86 15.68
CA ASN A 436 -12.87 10.13 14.87
C ASN A 436 -14.20 9.77 15.57
N LEU A 437 -14.29 10.04 16.87
CA LEU A 437 -15.46 9.70 17.68
C LEU A 437 -16.64 10.60 17.32
N PRO A 438 -17.89 10.10 17.45
CA PRO A 438 -19.08 10.93 17.28
C PRO A 438 -19.02 12.13 18.24
N PRO A 439 -19.24 13.36 17.75
CA PRO A 439 -19.24 14.53 18.60
C PRO A 439 -20.45 14.50 19.54
N GLN A 440 -20.24 14.83 20.82
CA GLN A 440 -21.33 15.19 21.73
C GLN A 440 -21.62 16.69 21.63
N PRO A 441 -22.84 17.14 22.00
CA PRO A 441 -23.16 18.56 22.09
C PRO A 441 -22.09 19.31 22.91
N ALA A 442 -21.57 20.38 22.33
CA ALA A 442 -20.61 21.26 22.99
C ALA A 442 -21.32 22.53 23.48
N PRO A 443 -20.96 23.07 24.66
CA PRO A 443 -21.47 24.34 25.10
C PRO A 443 -20.94 25.47 24.20
N ASP A 444 -21.61 26.62 24.23
CA ASP A 444 -21.07 27.84 23.62
C ASP A 444 -19.92 28.38 24.48
N TYR A 445 -18.70 28.01 24.10
CA TYR A 445 -17.49 28.41 24.81
C TYR A 445 -17.28 29.92 24.82
N ARG A 446 -17.68 30.63 23.76
CA ARG A 446 -17.50 32.10 23.66
C ARG A 446 -18.47 32.81 24.59
N ALA A 447 -19.72 32.33 24.67
CA ALA A 447 -20.69 32.83 25.65
C ALA A 447 -20.20 32.62 27.08
N LEU A 448 -19.75 31.40 27.44
CA LEU A 448 -19.24 31.09 28.78
C LEU A 448 -17.96 31.86 29.14
N ALA A 449 -17.11 32.15 28.16
CA ALA A 449 -15.89 32.90 28.38
C ALA A 449 -16.14 34.38 28.65
N GLU A 450 -17.30 34.94 28.27
CA GLU A 450 -17.65 36.35 28.50
C GLU A 450 -16.56 37.32 28.03
N GLY A 451 -15.98 37.05 26.85
CA GLY A 451 -14.91 37.86 26.26
C GLY A 451 -13.49 37.59 26.80
N ARG A 452 -13.32 36.65 27.75
CA ARG A 452 -11.99 36.19 28.20
C ARG A 452 -11.30 35.34 27.14
N THR A 453 -9.97 35.33 27.17
CA THR A 453 -9.14 34.37 26.41
C THR A 453 -9.51 32.94 26.79
N ILE A 454 -9.82 32.11 25.79
CA ILE A 454 -10.19 30.71 25.98
C ILE A 454 -8.94 29.83 25.88
N VAL A 455 -8.59 29.19 26.99
CA VAL A 455 -7.40 28.36 27.13
C VAL A 455 -7.82 26.89 27.28
N LEU A 456 -7.39 26.04 26.36
CA LEU A 456 -7.62 24.59 26.43
C LEU A 456 -6.45 23.89 27.11
N VAL A 457 -6.74 23.11 28.16
CA VAL A 457 -5.77 22.21 28.78
C VAL A 457 -6.18 20.77 28.52
N ALA A 458 -5.32 20.00 27.85
CA ALA A 458 -5.58 18.61 27.51
C ALA A 458 -5.15 17.67 28.65
N GLY A 459 -6.11 16.92 29.21
CA GLY A 459 -5.83 15.84 30.16
C GLY A 459 -5.24 14.61 29.50
N GLN A 460 -4.49 13.83 30.28
CA GLN A 460 -3.84 12.59 29.86
C GLN A 460 -4.13 11.47 30.86
N VAL A 461 -3.92 10.23 30.45
CA VAL A 461 -4.11 9.08 31.34
C VAL A 461 -2.96 9.02 32.34
N PRO A 462 -3.20 8.83 33.65
CA PRO A 462 -2.12 8.58 34.60
C PRO A 462 -1.25 7.39 34.16
N ASN A 463 0.07 7.52 34.28
CA ASN A 463 1.07 6.54 33.83
C ASN A 463 1.11 6.31 32.30
N ASP A 464 0.56 7.21 31.49
CA ASP A 464 0.78 7.18 30.03
C ASP A 464 2.30 7.22 29.75
N ALA A 465 2.77 6.35 28.85
CA ALA A 465 4.17 6.29 28.48
C ALA A 465 4.68 7.63 27.94
N SER A 466 3.84 8.36 27.20
CA SER A 466 4.18 9.70 26.70
C SER A 466 4.33 10.75 27.79
N LEU A 467 3.68 10.61 28.95
CA LEU A 467 3.93 11.48 30.11
C LEU A 467 5.26 11.12 30.78
N ARG A 468 5.47 9.82 31.02
CA ARG A 468 6.67 9.32 31.69
C ARG A 468 7.95 9.58 30.90
N PHE A 469 7.91 9.39 29.59
CA PHE A 469 9.09 9.50 28.72
C PHE A 469 9.16 10.82 27.96
N GLY A 470 8.09 11.61 27.94
CA GLY A 470 8.06 12.91 27.26
C GLY A 470 8.54 14.08 28.11
N MET A 471 9.30 13.81 29.19
CA MET A 471 9.96 14.82 30.03
C MET A 471 9.02 15.96 30.50
N ALA A 472 7.78 15.62 30.89
CA ALA A 472 6.83 16.62 31.35
C ALA A 472 7.34 17.33 32.61
N SER A 473 7.23 18.66 32.63
CA SER A 473 7.64 19.50 33.77
C SER A 473 6.75 19.33 35.00
N HIS A 474 5.64 18.60 34.86
CA HIS A 474 4.62 18.38 35.88
C HIS A 474 4.32 16.88 36.00
N SER A 475 4.08 16.43 37.22
CA SER A 475 3.85 15.01 37.52
C SER A 475 2.40 14.58 37.36
N SER A 476 1.47 15.53 37.18
CA SER A 476 0.04 15.26 37.01
C SER A 476 -0.71 16.36 36.25
N ASP A 477 -1.91 16.03 35.74
CA ASP A 477 -2.82 16.98 35.09
C ASP A 477 -3.24 18.13 36.02
N ILE A 478 -3.38 17.87 37.33
CA ILE A 478 -3.74 18.90 38.32
C ILE A 478 -2.60 19.93 38.47
N GLU A 479 -1.35 19.48 38.49
CA GLU A 479 -0.20 20.37 38.54
C GLU A 479 -0.08 21.22 37.28
N LEU A 480 -0.32 20.62 36.11
CA LEU A 480 -0.39 21.32 34.83
C LEU A 480 -1.48 22.39 34.87
N LEU A 481 -2.71 22.05 35.28
CA LEU A 481 -3.82 23.00 35.38
C LEU A 481 -3.50 24.17 36.31
N ARG A 482 -2.92 23.90 37.49
CA ARG A 482 -2.50 24.94 38.43
C ARG A 482 -1.40 25.83 37.84
N ALA A 483 -0.45 25.26 37.11
CA ALA A 483 0.60 26.03 36.43
C ALA A 483 0.01 26.93 35.33
N VAL A 484 -0.91 26.41 34.51
CA VAL A 484 -1.63 27.19 33.50
C VAL A 484 -2.45 28.30 34.15
N ARG A 485 -3.22 28.03 35.21
CA ARG A 485 -3.98 29.04 35.95
C ARG A 485 -3.09 30.16 36.48
N ARG A 486 -1.92 29.84 37.03
CA ARG A 486 -0.95 30.87 37.48
C ARG A 486 -0.43 31.72 36.33
N ALA A 487 -0.16 31.10 35.18
CA ALA A 487 0.33 31.80 33.98
C ALA A 487 -0.76 32.59 33.23
N ARG A 488 -2.03 32.22 33.42
CA ARG A 488 -3.21 32.80 32.77
C ARG A 488 -4.32 33.08 33.80
N PRO A 489 -4.11 34.00 34.75
CA PRO A 489 -5.04 34.20 35.87
C PRO A 489 -6.43 34.69 35.45
N LYS A 490 -6.53 35.42 34.32
CA LYS A 490 -7.79 35.99 33.81
C LYS A 490 -8.45 35.18 32.69
N ALA A 491 -7.83 34.10 32.23
CA ALA A 491 -8.34 33.31 31.13
C ALA A 491 -9.50 32.40 31.57
N PHE A 492 -10.36 32.05 30.61
CA PHE A 492 -11.34 30.98 30.76
C PHE A 492 -10.68 29.64 30.41
N ILE A 493 -10.39 28.84 31.42
CA ILE A 493 -9.66 27.57 31.30
C ILE A 493 -10.65 26.42 31.14
N VAL A 494 -10.59 25.80 29.97
CA VAL A 494 -11.33 24.59 29.62
C VAL A 494 -10.40 23.39 29.77
N TYR A 495 -10.71 22.51 30.72
CA TYR A 495 -10.02 21.23 30.89
C TYR A 495 -10.74 20.13 30.13
N LYS A 496 -10.06 19.53 29.15
CA LYS A 496 -10.60 18.38 28.41
C LYS A 496 -10.09 17.07 28.97
N GLN A 497 -10.99 16.27 29.53
CA GLN A 497 -10.68 14.92 30.01
C GLN A 497 -10.34 13.97 28.84
N HIS A 498 -9.44 13.03 29.11
CA HIS A 498 -9.06 12.00 28.15
C HIS A 498 -10.21 10.99 27.94
N PRO A 499 -10.59 10.62 26.69
CA PRO A 499 -11.70 9.71 26.43
C PRO A 499 -11.61 8.34 27.13
N ASP A 500 -10.41 7.76 27.24
CA ASP A 500 -10.24 6.47 27.92
C ASP A 500 -10.52 6.54 29.43
N LEU A 501 -10.36 7.70 30.07
CA LEU A 501 -10.71 7.89 31.48
C LEU A 501 -12.24 7.87 31.66
N LEU A 502 -12.96 8.47 30.72
CA LEU A 502 -14.43 8.46 30.68
C LEU A 502 -14.98 7.04 30.44
N ALA A 503 -14.36 6.30 29.52
CA ALA A 503 -14.75 4.93 29.20
C ALA A 503 -14.51 3.94 30.34
N LYS A 504 -13.51 4.20 31.22
CA LYS A 504 -13.24 3.37 32.42
C LYS A 504 -14.12 3.78 33.61
N ALA A 505 -14.54 5.04 33.70
CA ALA A 505 -15.35 5.56 34.81
C ALA A 505 -16.76 4.97 34.89
N THR A 506 -17.30 4.42 33.79
CA THR A 506 -18.56 3.65 33.81
C THR A 506 -18.45 2.33 34.57
N GLY A 507 -17.23 1.90 34.96
CA GLY A 507 -16.95 0.58 35.49
C GLY A 507 -16.89 0.44 37.01
N ARG A 508 -16.33 1.39 37.79
CA ARG A 508 -16.30 1.31 39.28
C ARG A 508 -15.73 2.47 40.12
N HIS A 509 -15.16 3.55 39.57
CA HIS A 509 -14.80 4.73 40.38
C HIS A 509 -14.87 6.02 39.54
N PRO A 510 -15.47 7.12 40.05
CA PRO A 510 -15.42 8.41 39.36
C PRO A 510 -13.97 8.89 39.28
N THR A 511 -13.56 9.38 38.12
CA THR A 511 -12.26 10.01 37.94
C THR A 511 -12.23 11.32 38.74
N PRO A 512 -11.16 11.61 39.50
CA PRO A 512 -11.06 12.87 40.23
C PRO A 512 -11.22 14.03 39.26
N SER A 513 -12.24 14.86 39.47
CA SER A 513 -12.38 16.12 38.75
C SER A 513 -11.36 17.10 39.30
N PRO A 514 -10.72 17.92 38.45
CA PRO A 514 -9.82 18.95 38.94
C PRO A 514 -10.58 19.94 39.84
N PRO A 515 -9.88 20.58 40.79
CA PRO A 515 -10.49 21.61 41.62
C PRO A 515 -11.07 22.76 40.77
N ALA A 516 -12.21 23.30 41.17
CA ALA A 516 -12.91 24.36 40.42
C ALA A 516 -12.07 25.64 40.27
N GLU A 517 -11.15 25.90 41.20
CA GLU A 517 -10.21 27.02 41.10
C GLU A 517 -9.16 26.84 39.99
N ALA A 518 -8.92 25.60 39.54
CA ALA A 518 -7.90 25.28 38.55
C ALA A 518 -8.45 25.28 37.10
N ALA A 519 -9.74 25.01 36.91
CA ALA A 519 -10.41 25.01 35.60
C ALA A 519 -11.83 25.59 35.71
N ASP A 520 -12.20 26.51 34.81
CA ASP A 520 -13.55 27.09 34.77
C ASP A 520 -14.59 26.10 34.20
N LEU A 521 -14.16 25.22 33.28
CA LEU A 521 -15.03 24.26 32.63
C LEU A 521 -14.31 22.92 32.42
N VAL A 522 -14.94 21.83 32.83
CA VAL A 522 -14.47 20.46 32.55
C VAL A 522 -15.35 19.84 31.47
N ILE A 523 -14.72 19.38 30.39
CA ILE A 523 -15.43 18.75 29.26
C ILE A 523 -14.95 17.32 29.01
N GLY A 524 -15.88 16.49 28.56
CA GLY A 524 -15.63 15.10 28.19
C GLY A 524 -15.29 14.92 26.71
N ASN A 525 -16.07 14.07 26.03
CA ASN A 525 -15.88 13.77 24.60
C ASN A 525 -16.69 14.74 23.72
N VAL A 526 -16.12 15.90 23.40
CA VAL A 526 -16.72 16.90 22.48
C VAL A 526 -16.10 16.83 21.08
N ASP A 527 -16.73 17.51 20.12
CA ASP A 527 -16.11 17.80 18.83
C ASP A 527 -14.82 18.61 19.02
N LEU A 528 -13.67 17.94 18.86
CA LEU A 528 -12.37 18.58 19.01
C LEU A 528 -12.12 19.62 17.91
N GLY A 529 -12.66 19.44 16.70
CA GLY A 529 -12.51 20.40 15.61
C GLY A 529 -13.20 21.71 15.93
N ASN A 530 -14.45 21.65 16.40
CA ASN A 530 -15.19 22.83 16.83
C ASN A 530 -14.52 23.51 18.03
N LEU A 531 -14.14 22.74 19.06
CA LEU A 531 -13.42 23.25 20.22
C LEU A 531 -12.13 23.99 19.81
N LEU A 532 -11.30 23.37 18.96
CA LEU A 532 -10.05 23.98 18.50
C LEU A 532 -10.27 25.22 17.62
N SER A 533 -11.46 25.40 17.03
CA SER A 533 -11.77 26.58 16.22
C SER A 533 -12.03 27.84 17.07
N VAL A 534 -12.45 27.66 18.32
CA VAL A 534 -12.82 28.75 19.23
C VAL A 534 -11.79 29.03 20.32
N VAL A 535 -10.87 28.11 20.59
CA VAL A 535 -9.79 28.31 21.58
C VAL A 535 -8.74 29.29 21.03
N ASP A 536 -8.20 30.09 21.93
CA ASP A 536 -7.15 31.06 21.63
C ASP A 536 -5.76 30.48 21.91
N GLU A 537 -5.63 29.62 22.95
CA GLU A 537 -4.38 28.93 23.31
C GLU A 537 -4.64 27.47 23.71
N VAL A 538 -3.70 26.58 23.37
CA VAL A 538 -3.74 25.16 23.78
C VAL A 538 -2.50 24.82 24.60
N HIS A 539 -2.69 24.33 25.82
CA HIS A 539 -1.62 23.84 26.69
C HIS A 539 -1.69 22.33 26.86
N VAL A 540 -0.54 21.69 26.68
CA VAL A 540 -0.39 20.23 26.74
C VAL A 540 0.86 19.89 27.53
N ALA A 541 0.83 18.78 28.27
CA ALA A 541 2.08 18.15 28.70
C ALA A 541 2.72 17.48 27.49
N THR A 542 2.15 16.37 27.01
CA THR A 542 2.64 15.64 25.83
C THR A 542 1.53 15.13 24.90
N SER A 543 0.28 15.54 25.15
CA SER A 543 -0.91 15.08 24.43
C SER A 543 -0.86 15.35 22.93
N GLN A 544 -1.33 14.42 22.10
CA GLN A 544 -1.46 14.62 20.65
C GLN A 544 -2.45 15.75 20.28
N ILE A 545 -3.30 16.21 21.21
CA ILE A 545 -4.18 17.37 20.99
C ILE A 545 -3.37 18.62 20.59
N GLY A 546 -2.13 18.78 21.09
CA GLY A 546 -1.28 19.88 20.65
C GLY A 546 -0.93 19.79 19.16
N PHE A 547 -0.68 18.59 18.63
CA PHE A 547 -0.49 18.41 17.19
C PHE A 547 -1.76 18.72 16.39
N GLU A 548 -2.93 18.28 16.88
CA GLU A 548 -4.23 18.60 16.25
C GLU A 548 -4.53 20.10 16.22
N ALA A 549 -4.06 20.84 17.24
CA ALA A 549 -4.13 22.29 17.33
C ALA A 549 -3.18 22.95 16.31
N LEU A 550 -1.94 22.45 16.18
CA LEU A 550 -0.99 22.91 15.15
C LEU A 550 -1.53 22.73 13.73
N LEU A 551 -2.17 21.59 13.41
CA LEU A 551 -2.77 21.37 12.08
C LEU A 551 -3.79 22.47 11.71
N ARG A 552 -4.44 23.05 12.72
CA ARG A 552 -5.44 24.13 12.63
C ARG A 552 -4.86 25.51 12.92
N GLU A 553 -3.52 25.62 12.90
CA GLU A 553 -2.75 26.84 13.09
C GLU A 553 -3.07 27.55 14.43
N ARG A 554 -3.33 26.76 15.47
CA ARG A 554 -3.57 27.27 16.82
C ARG A 554 -2.27 27.35 17.61
N PRO A 555 -2.06 28.42 18.41
CA PRO A 555 -0.93 28.52 19.32
C PRO A 555 -0.91 27.37 20.35
N VAL A 556 0.25 26.73 20.52
CA VAL A 556 0.43 25.58 21.42
C VAL A 556 1.59 25.79 22.38
N TRP A 557 1.33 25.58 23.67
CA TRP A 557 2.31 25.54 24.75
C TRP A 557 2.55 24.11 25.21
N CYS A 558 3.79 23.65 25.05
CA CYS A 558 4.22 22.33 25.46
C CYS A 558 4.94 22.42 26.81
N HIS A 559 4.36 21.79 27.84
CA HIS A 559 4.94 21.68 29.18
C HIS A 559 5.82 20.42 29.35
N GLY A 560 5.78 19.52 28.38
CA GLY A 560 6.78 18.47 28.15
C GLY A 560 7.39 18.60 26.77
N LEU A 561 7.94 17.51 26.25
CA LEU A 561 8.65 17.45 24.97
C LEU A 561 8.01 16.44 24.00
N PRO A 562 6.71 16.61 23.63
CA PRO A 562 6.06 15.74 22.64
C PRO A 562 6.76 15.83 21.28
N PHE A 563 6.52 14.86 20.39
CA PHE A 563 7.24 14.74 19.11
C PHE A 563 7.26 16.00 18.23
N TYR A 564 6.25 16.86 18.34
CA TYR A 564 6.09 18.10 17.58
C TYR A 564 6.66 19.35 18.26
N ALA A 565 7.15 19.24 19.50
CA ALA A 565 7.82 20.33 20.21
C ALA A 565 9.29 20.48 19.79
N GLY A 566 9.90 21.65 19.99
CA GLY A 566 11.33 21.88 19.74
C GLY A 566 11.70 22.12 18.27
N TRP A 567 10.72 22.34 17.40
CA TRP A 567 10.92 22.61 15.96
C TRP A 567 10.58 24.05 15.56
N GLY A 568 10.37 24.94 16.53
CA GLY A 568 10.00 26.35 16.30
C GLY A 568 8.52 26.58 15.99
N LEU A 569 7.66 25.57 16.14
CA LEU A 569 6.21 25.64 15.90
C LEU A 569 5.38 25.79 17.19
N THR A 570 6.01 25.65 18.35
CA THR A 570 5.37 25.62 19.68
C THR A 570 6.12 26.49 20.67
N HIS A 571 5.45 26.83 21.77
CA HIS A 571 6.06 27.48 22.92
C HIS A 571 6.47 26.39 23.92
N ASP A 572 7.76 26.08 23.98
CA ASP A 572 8.25 24.91 24.72
C ASP A 572 8.82 25.30 26.09
N ALA A 573 8.31 24.66 27.15
CA ALA A 573 8.87 24.78 28.50
C ALA A 573 10.16 23.94 28.66
N VAL A 574 10.33 22.93 27.82
CA VAL A 574 11.47 22.00 27.84
C VAL A 574 12.23 22.11 26.51
N VAL A 575 13.54 22.37 26.60
CA VAL A 575 14.40 22.50 25.41
C VAL A 575 15.02 21.16 25.04
N SER A 576 14.96 20.79 23.77
CA SER A 576 15.68 19.63 23.23
C SER A 576 17.02 20.05 22.62
N LEU A 577 18.11 19.36 22.96
CA LEU A 577 19.41 19.54 22.31
C LEU A 577 19.53 18.77 20.97
N ARG A 578 18.57 17.87 20.67
CA ARG A 578 18.59 17.00 19.48
C ARG A 578 17.76 17.54 18.32
N ARG A 579 16.71 18.32 18.63
CA ARG A 579 15.83 18.94 17.63
C ARG A 579 16.42 20.30 17.27
N LYS A 580 17.21 20.32 16.20
CA LYS A 580 18.10 21.45 15.86
C LYS A 580 17.59 22.33 14.71
N ARG A 581 16.51 21.91 14.06
CA ARG A 581 15.93 22.61 12.90
C ARG A 581 14.69 23.40 13.30
N VAL A 582 14.50 24.52 12.62
CA VAL A 582 13.19 25.16 12.53
C VAL A 582 12.47 24.54 11.33
N LEU A 583 11.24 24.08 11.53
CA LEU A 583 10.41 23.46 10.50
C LEU A 583 9.20 24.33 10.18
N THR A 584 8.73 24.25 8.94
CA THR A 584 7.37 24.68 8.61
C THR A 584 6.37 23.65 9.11
N LEU A 585 5.11 24.07 9.31
CA LEU A 585 4.04 23.14 9.69
C LEU A 585 3.89 22.01 8.67
N ASP A 586 3.95 22.32 7.37
CA ASP A 586 3.82 21.31 6.32
C ASP A 586 5.02 20.34 6.28
N ALA A 587 6.24 20.77 6.65
CA ALA A 587 7.37 19.87 6.83
C ALA A 587 7.17 18.92 8.02
N LEU A 588 6.63 19.42 9.14
CA LEU A 588 6.24 18.59 10.28
C LEU A 588 5.16 17.58 9.86
N VAL A 589 4.14 18.01 9.10
CA VAL A 589 3.09 17.13 8.56
C VAL A 589 3.67 16.06 7.64
N ALA A 590 4.57 16.42 6.72
CA ALA A 590 5.22 15.47 5.83
C ALA A 590 5.97 14.38 6.63
N GLY A 591 6.79 14.78 7.59
CA GLY A 591 7.55 13.83 8.42
C GLY A 591 6.65 12.95 9.28
N THR A 592 5.61 13.52 9.88
CA THR A 592 4.76 12.82 10.87
C THR A 592 3.63 12.00 10.26
N LEU A 593 3.02 12.44 9.14
CA LEU A 593 1.84 11.81 8.56
C LEU A 593 2.11 11.10 7.22
N ILE A 594 3.21 11.40 6.54
CA ILE A 594 3.51 10.78 5.23
C ILE A 594 4.69 9.81 5.35
N LEU A 595 5.79 10.24 5.95
CA LEU A 595 7.05 9.47 5.91
C LEU A 595 7.20 8.45 7.06
N TYR A 596 6.71 8.77 8.25
CA TYR A 596 6.94 7.96 9.45
C TYR A 596 5.94 6.80 9.63
N PRO A 597 4.61 6.99 9.50
CA PRO A 597 3.65 5.91 9.69
C PRO A 597 3.45 5.10 8.42
N ARG A 598 3.08 3.83 8.58
CA ARG A 598 2.54 3.00 7.50
C ARG A 598 1.03 2.95 7.64
N TYR A 599 0.31 2.99 6.52
CA TYR A 599 -1.15 2.98 6.50
C TYR A 599 -1.72 1.68 5.93
N TRP A 600 -2.95 1.38 6.32
CA TRP A 600 -3.68 0.19 5.87
C TRP A 600 -5.19 0.42 5.90
N SER A 601 -5.87 0.13 4.79
CA SER A 601 -7.32 0.24 4.67
C SER A 601 -8.03 -0.84 5.49
N ASN A 602 -8.91 -0.42 6.39
CA ASN A 602 -9.76 -1.35 7.14
C ASN A 602 -10.99 -1.79 6.35
N ILE A 603 -11.24 -1.22 5.17
CA ILE A 603 -12.35 -1.56 4.28
C ILE A 603 -11.90 -2.59 3.24
N THR A 604 -10.85 -2.29 2.47
CA THR A 604 -10.36 -3.15 1.39
C THR A 604 -9.31 -4.15 1.87
N ASN A 605 -8.78 -3.97 3.08
CA ASN A 605 -7.72 -4.79 3.64
C ASN A 605 -6.44 -4.76 2.80
N LEU A 606 -6.10 -3.60 2.24
CA LEU A 606 -4.90 -3.38 1.44
C LEU A 606 -3.97 -2.35 2.10
N PRO A 607 -2.65 -2.41 1.83
CA PRO A 607 -1.76 -1.29 2.10
C PRO A 607 -2.23 -0.05 1.33
N CYS A 608 -2.13 1.12 1.96
CA CYS A 608 -2.60 2.37 1.39
C CYS A 608 -1.82 3.54 1.99
N GLU A 609 -2.21 4.77 1.63
CA GLU A 609 -1.57 6.00 2.09
C GLU A 609 -2.45 6.80 3.07
N ALA A 610 -1.91 7.88 3.63
CA ALA A 610 -2.62 8.71 4.61
C ALA A 610 -3.92 9.31 4.05
N GLU A 611 -3.87 9.76 2.79
CA GLU A 611 -5.00 10.33 2.06
C GLU A 611 -6.16 9.34 1.93
N ASP A 612 -5.86 8.06 1.66
CA ASP A 612 -6.85 6.99 1.57
C ASP A 612 -7.58 6.82 2.91
N VAL A 613 -6.82 6.75 4.02
CA VAL A 613 -7.38 6.59 5.36
C VAL A 613 -8.23 7.80 5.77
N VAL A 614 -7.79 9.02 5.44
CA VAL A 614 -8.58 10.25 5.68
C VAL A 614 -9.92 10.17 4.93
N ALA A 615 -9.91 9.79 3.66
CA ALA A 615 -11.13 9.65 2.87
C ALA A 615 -12.06 8.54 3.40
N GLU A 616 -11.51 7.39 3.80
CA GLU A 616 -12.28 6.30 4.40
C GLU A 616 -12.95 6.70 5.71
N LEU A 617 -12.21 7.38 6.60
CA LEU A 617 -12.73 7.87 7.88
C LEU A 617 -13.84 8.88 7.68
N TYR A 618 -13.69 9.80 6.71
CA TYR A 618 -14.72 10.76 6.38
C TYR A 618 -16.00 10.08 5.87
N ARG A 619 -15.89 9.17 4.89
CA ARG A 619 -17.05 8.39 4.39
C ARG A 619 -17.71 7.56 5.49
N SER A 620 -16.91 7.01 6.42
CA SER A 620 -17.44 6.26 7.57
C SER A 620 -18.23 7.14 8.52
N ARG A 621 -17.82 8.39 8.75
CA ARG A 621 -18.59 9.34 9.58
C ARG A 621 -19.92 9.72 8.93
N GLN A 622 -19.96 9.81 7.61
CA GLN A 622 -21.20 10.06 6.86
C GLN A 622 -22.14 8.86 6.78
N GLY A 623 -21.74 7.68 7.28
CA GLY A 623 -22.52 6.45 7.15
C GLY A 623 -22.51 5.83 5.74
N ILE A 624 -21.63 6.30 4.86
CA ILE A 624 -21.55 5.89 3.44
C ILE A 624 -20.52 4.76 3.25
N ALA A 625 -19.61 4.55 4.21
CA ALA A 625 -18.66 3.45 4.15
C ALA A 625 -19.30 2.08 4.46
N PRO A 626 -18.89 0.99 3.78
CA PRO A 626 -19.31 -0.36 4.14
C PRO A 626 -18.93 -0.67 5.60
N ASN A 627 -19.90 -1.13 6.40
CA ASN A 627 -19.67 -1.45 7.81
C ASN A 627 -18.71 -2.66 7.91
N PRO A 628 -17.54 -2.54 8.59
CA PRO A 628 -16.58 -3.65 8.77
C PRO A 628 -17.07 -4.74 9.75
N SER A 629 -18.39 -4.88 9.93
CA SER A 629 -19.08 -5.55 11.05
C SER A 629 -18.77 -7.04 11.22
N ARG A 630 -18.25 -7.75 10.20
CA ARG A 630 -17.82 -9.15 10.36
C ARG A 630 -16.58 -9.31 11.25
N ARG A 631 -15.67 -8.32 11.30
CA ARG A 631 -14.45 -8.40 12.13
C ARG A 631 -14.67 -7.95 13.58
N ARG A 632 -15.62 -7.04 13.81
CA ARG A 632 -15.97 -6.49 15.13
C ARG A 632 -16.48 -7.57 16.09
N TRP A 633 -17.38 -8.44 15.61
CA TRP A 633 -17.97 -9.50 16.43
C TRP A 633 -16.95 -10.58 16.80
N LEU A 634 -16.10 -11.00 15.85
CA LEU A 634 -15.06 -12.02 16.12
C LEU A 634 -14.01 -11.52 17.12
N ALA A 635 -13.57 -10.26 17.01
CA ALA A 635 -12.58 -9.69 17.94
C ALA A 635 -13.15 -9.54 19.37
N GLN A 636 -14.42 -9.14 19.50
CA GLN A 636 -15.12 -9.05 20.79
C GLN A 636 -15.34 -10.43 21.42
N ALA A 637 -15.73 -11.44 20.63
CA ALA A 637 -15.91 -12.80 21.11
C ALA A 637 -14.59 -13.42 21.62
N ILE A 638 -13.48 -13.20 20.93
CA ILE A 638 -12.14 -13.66 21.35
C ILE A 638 -11.71 -12.96 22.65
N HIS A 639 -11.93 -11.65 22.80
CA HIS A 639 -11.58 -10.93 24.03
C HIS A 639 -12.43 -11.38 25.23
N MET A 640 -13.72 -11.66 25.04
CA MET A 640 -14.56 -12.21 26.12
C MET A 640 -14.10 -13.60 26.59
N LEU A 641 -13.50 -14.39 25.71
CA LEU A 641 -12.92 -15.70 26.05
C LEU A 641 -11.58 -15.55 26.81
N GLU A 642 -10.78 -14.53 26.51
CA GLU A 642 -9.53 -14.22 27.24
C GLU A 642 -9.81 -13.67 28.65
N ALA A 643 -10.81 -12.79 28.80
CA ALA A 643 -11.19 -12.23 30.11
C ALA A 643 -11.72 -13.27 31.11
N ARG A 644 -12.12 -14.46 30.62
CA ARG A 644 -12.53 -15.61 31.46
C ARG A 644 -11.38 -16.53 31.87
N LYS A 645 -10.16 -16.30 31.37
CA LYS A 645 -8.96 -17.11 31.66
C LYS A 645 -7.90 -16.41 32.52
N LEU A 646 -8.20 -15.23 33.05
CA LEU A 646 -7.38 -14.50 34.02
C LEU A 646 -7.95 -14.63 35.43
#